data_AF-A0A4Q6GW78-F1
#
_entry.id   AF-A0A4Q6GW78-F1
#
_cell.length_a   1.000
_cell.length_b   1.000
_cell.length_c   1.000
_cell.angle_alpha   90.00
_cell.angle_beta   90.00
_cell.angle_gamma   90.00
#
_symmetry.space_group_name_H-M   'P 1'
#
loop_
_entity.id
_entity.type
_entity.pdbx_description
1 polymer ?
#
loop_
_entity_poly.entity_id
_entity_poly.type
_entity_poly.pdbx_seq_one_letter_code
_entity_poly.pdbx_strand_id
1 'polypeptide(L)'
;MCASIRTTRRKPPLPRPTKSASTCRPSRACGTPSRPARKGNWKAAFDKWIAHYREQDPRRLYTNGTGHTEPVVPELDKGTDFLAVQRIGPKPLRNKGGWFGRDYEASLEGIDVPVITHEIGQWIAYPDFKVIDKFTGYLRPGNYEIFRDSAREHGVADRNQDFALASGAFQLACYKEEIEAALRTRGITGYQLLDLHDYLGQGTALVGLLDAFWEPKGYATPEGFRRFNGETVTLARLARRSLTTAERLVAPVEIAHYGKVDLRAARPWWKIVDAAGKTVREGRFVALDIATGKNTVLGTIDIGLSGLAAPHAYRLVVGVDDTSIENDWNFWLYPGQVDTTVPAGVVVTHAWDEAERLLADGARVLYMPPKADLDWTSPPLADVPVFWNRLMSPGWSRMLGTWVDRAHPALAGFPTAGHHDWQWTELVAGARAMNLGRLPRGLQPIVQPIDDWNRNYKLGLLFEAQVGKGRLMVSTADLANRLDERVVARQLRRSVLDYMASEAFAPTVQIAAEQFRSVLFDTRVMKKLGATASGWPNAANAIDGDPNTFAMLGAAAGAPRAQTALTIAFPQPVPFDGLVLMPRQNHRDHEGDVRELSVQVSDDGQAWREIQRTSLASSFDPQPVRFDAAVTARHVKLVPLSGFGADRTSAFADVAVSYTGPKLPALTGDMEYSRSRSASADVDEAGMDDRRPRPNRTPNRTPNGPS
;
A
#
# COMPACT_ATOMS: atom_id res chain seq x y z
N MET A 1 -36.39 -11.67 7.15
CA MET A 1 -37.43 -10.68 7.50
C MET A 1 -37.33 -10.36 8.98
N CYS A 2 -36.79 -9.19 9.35
CA CYS A 2 -36.80 -8.69 10.72
C CYS A 2 -37.84 -7.57 10.82
N ALA A 3 -38.90 -7.80 11.58
CA ALA A 3 -39.90 -6.78 11.91
C ALA A 3 -39.49 -6.08 13.21
N SER A 4 -39.41 -4.75 13.14
CA SER A 4 -39.32 -3.84 14.27
C SER A 4 -40.71 -3.69 14.90
N ILE A 5 -40.83 -3.81 16.23
CA ILE A 5 -42.08 -3.55 16.96
C ILE A 5 -41.90 -2.35 17.87
N ARG A 6 -42.63 -1.28 17.53
CA ARG A 6 -42.94 -0.11 18.37
C ARG A 6 -43.79 -0.54 19.57
N THR A 7 -43.53 0.12 20.70
CA THR A 7 -44.25 0.01 21.96
C THR A 7 -45.57 0.76 21.94
N THR A 8 -46.68 0.07 22.23
CA THR A 8 -47.89 0.67 22.81
C THR A 8 -48.54 -0.29 23.81
N ARG A 9 -48.83 0.22 25.02
CA ARG A 9 -49.38 -0.51 26.18
C ARG A 9 -50.81 -1.02 25.94
N ARG A 10 -51.11 -2.26 26.37
CA ARG A 10 -52.36 -2.66 27.08
C ARG A 10 -52.20 -4.07 27.71
N LYS A 11 -52.89 -4.26 28.85
CA LYS A 11 -52.93 -5.29 29.93
C LYS A 11 -52.58 -6.79 29.64
N PRO A 12 -52.24 -7.60 30.69
CA PRO A 12 -51.58 -8.90 30.57
C PRO A 12 -52.54 -10.11 30.57
N PRO A 13 -52.08 -11.29 30.12
CA PRO A 13 -52.54 -12.57 30.66
C PRO A 13 -51.42 -13.40 31.30
N LEU A 14 -51.83 -14.24 32.26
CA LEU A 14 -51.08 -15.14 33.15
C LEU A 14 -50.04 -16.07 32.47
N PRO A 15 -49.05 -16.59 33.23
CA PRO A 15 -47.84 -17.20 32.68
C PRO A 15 -48.10 -18.62 32.16
N ARG A 16 -47.72 -18.86 30.90
CA ARG A 16 -47.41 -20.22 30.44
C ARG A 16 -45.92 -20.48 30.70
N PRO A 17 -45.53 -21.65 31.23
CA PRO A 17 -44.13 -21.98 31.40
C PRO A 17 -43.54 -22.23 30.01
N THR A 18 -42.86 -21.24 29.44
CA THR A 18 -41.98 -21.47 28.30
C THR A 18 -40.79 -22.26 28.81
N LYS A 19 -40.81 -23.58 28.58
CA LYS A 19 -39.60 -24.40 28.52
C LYS A 19 -38.55 -23.59 27.74
N SER A 20 -37.43 -23.28 28.38
CA SER A 20 -36.27 -22.73 27.71
C SER A 20 -35.94 -23.68 26.58
N ALA A 21 -36.23 -23.27 25.36
CA ALA A 21 -35.63 -23.88 24.19
C ALA A 21 -34.13 -23.63 24.35
N SER A 22 -33.43 -24.67 24.81
CA SER A 22 -31.99 -24.72 24.88
C SER A 22 -31.44 -24.18 23.56
N THR A 23 -30.52 -23.23 23.67
CA THR A 23 -29.73 -22.65 22.58
C THR A 23 -28.75 -23.70 22.01
N CYS A 24 -29.26 -24.88 21.65
CA CYS A 24 -28.50 -25.94 21.02
C CYS A 24 -28.48 -25.72 19.51
N ARG A 25 -27.74 -24.69 19.06
CA ARG A 25 -27.24 -24.65 17.67
C ARG A 25 -25.87 -25.33 17.65
N PRO A 26 -25.69 -26.47 16.94
CA PRO A 26 -24.40 -27.16 16.85
C PRO A 26 -23.29 -26.26 16.28
N SER A 27 -23.65 -25.34 15.37
CA SER A 27 -22.74 -24.40 14.71
C SER A 27 -22.17 -23.29 15.61
N ARG A 28 -22.70 -23.09 16.82
CA ARG A 28 -22.24 -22.01 17.71
C ARG A 28 -20.98 -22.45 18.49
N ALA A 29 -19.79 -22.31 17.93
CA ALA A 29 -18.56 -22.76 18.60
C ALA A 29 -18.17 -21.92 19.85
N CYS A 30 -18.24 -20.58 19.76
CA CYS A 30 -17.75 -19.66 20.78
C CYS A 30 -18.73 -18.50 21.08
N GLY A 31 -18.47 -17.77 22.18
CA GLY A 31 -19.19 -16.55 22.54
C GLY A 31 -18.26 -15.35 22.76
N THR A 32 -18.60 -14.21 22.15
CA THR A 32 -17.94 -12.92 22.41
C THR A 32 -19.00 -11.85 22.74
N PRO A 33 -18.71 -10.95 23.70
CA PRO A 33 -19.62 -9.86 24.02
C PRO A 33 -19.55 -8.64 23.07
N SER A 34 -18.59 -8.54 22.11
CA SER A 34 -18.57 -7.49 21.04
C SER A 34 -17.45 -7.55 19.97
N ARG A 35 -17.57 -6.66 18.96
CA ARG A 35 -16.55 -6.16 17.98
C ARG A 35 -16.23 -4.64 18.22
N PRO A 36 -15.13 -4.05 17.72
CA PRO A 36 -14.32 -3.05 18.43
C PRO A 36 -14.94 -1.64 18.58
N ALA A 37 -14.26 -0.85 19.43
CA ALA A 37 -14.54 0.49 19.98
C ALA A 37 -15.12 0.45 21.40
N ARG A 38 -14.24 0.54 22.42
CA ARG A 38 -14.64 0.52 23.83
C ARG A 38 -13.97 1.62 24.63
N LYS A 39 -14.77 2.59 25.09
CA LYS A 39 -14.39 3.52 26.16
C LYS A 39 -15.09 3.09 27.46
N GLY A 40 -14.43 3.22 28.60
CA GLY A 40 -15.00 2.94 29.93
C GLY A 40 -14.61 1.58 30.54
N ASN A 41 -15.27 1.18 31.63
CA ASN A 41 -14.95 -0.01 32.44
C ASN A 41 -15.46 -1.33 31.83
N TRP A 42 -15.14 -1.56 30.56
CA TRP A 42 -15.66 -2.69 29.81
C TRP A 42 -15.13 -4.04 30.30
N LYS A 43 -13.88 -4.11 30.80
CA LYS A 43 -13.26 -5.36 31.25
C LYS A 43 -14.04 -5.98 32.39
N ALA A 44 -14.40 -5.20 33.41
CA ALA A 44 -15.19 -5.70 34.53
C ALA A 44 -16.58 -6.20 34.12
N ALA A 45 -17.20 -5.59 33.10
CA ALA A 45 -18.48 -6.06 32.56
C ALA A 45 -18.31 -7.38 31.79
N PHE A 46 -17.19 -7.53 31.09
CA PHE A 46 -16.87 -8.72 30.29
C PHE A 46 -16.51 -9.92 31.14
N ASP A 47 -15.71 -9.73 32.18
CA ASP A 47 -15.37 -10.81 33.11
C ASP A 47 -16.65 -11.38 33.76
N LYS A 48 -17.60 -10.52 34.14
CA LYS A 48 -18.92 -10.93 34.64
C LYS A 48 -19.76 -11.65 33.58
N TRP A 49 -19.72 -11.18 32.33
CA TRP A 49 -20.43 -11.81 31.22
C TRP A 49 -19.89 -13.21 30.95
N ILE A 50 -18.57 -13.37 30.89
CA ILE A 50 -17.91 -14.66 30.70
C ILE A 50 -18.28 -15.61 31.84
N ALA A 51 -18.13 -15.17 33.10
CA ALA A 51 -18.47 -15.99 34.26
C ALA A 51 -19.92 -16.48 34.21
N HIS A 52 -20.87 -15.57 33.95
CA HIS A 52 -22.28 -15.91 33.81
C HIS A 52 -22.52 -16.95 32.71
N TYR A 53 -22.01 -16.72 31.49
CA TYR A 53 -22.30 -17.64 30.39
C TYR A 53 -21.54 -18.96 30.47
N ARG A 54 -20.38 -18.99 31.14
CA ARG A 54 -19.67 -20.24 31.42
C ARG A 54 -20.49 -21.15 32.35
N GLU A 55 -21.21 -20.57 33.32
CA GLU A 55 -22.18 -21.32 34.14
C GLU A 55 -23.39 -21.79 33.33
N GLN A 56 -23.89 -20.97 32.40
CA GLN A 56 -25.09 -21.29 31.61
C GLN A 56 -24.84 -22.32 30.48
N ASP A 57 -23.66 -22.31 29.85
CA ASP A 57 -23.30 -23.28 28.79
C ASP A 57 -21.79 -23.62 28.83
N PRO A 58 -21.36 -24.51 29.75
CA PRO A 58 -19.94 -24.85 29.94
C PRO A 58 -19.32 -25.63 28.77
N ARG A 59 -20.09 -25.95 27.73
CA ARG A 59 -19.63 -26.67 26.52
C ARG A 59 -18.98 -25.73 25.49
N ARG A 60 -19.01 -24.41 25.71
CA ARG A 60 -18.54 -23.39 24.76
C ARG A 60 -17.29 -22.68 25.28
N LEU A 61 -16.52 -22.13 24.35
CA LEU A 61 -15.38 -21.27 24.67
C LEU A 61 -15.82 -19.80 24.65
N TYR A 62 -15.30 -19.03 25.59
CA TYR A 62 -15.63 -17.64 25.83
C TYR A 62 -14.40 -16.76 25.75
N THR A 63 -14.57 -15.58 25.15
CA THR A 63 -13.52 -14.57 25.07
C THR A 63 -13.95 -13.21 25.60
N ASN A 64 -12.98 -12.41 26.05
CA ASN A 64 -13.18 -11.05 26.57
C ASN A 64 -13.32 -9.99 25.47
N GLY A 65 -13.58 -10.40 24.22
CA GLY A 65 -13.83 -9.49 23.11
C GLY A 65 -13.14 -9.94 21.83
N THR A 66 -13.41 -9.22 20.75
CA THR A 66 -12.72 -9.39 19.46
C THR A 66 -12.16 -8.06 19.00
N GLY A 67 -10.96 -8.08 18.41
CA GLY A 67 -10.36 -6.91 17.78
C GLY A 67 -9.81 -5.86 18.76
N HIS A 68 -9.17 -6.29 19.85
CA HIS A 68 -8.50 -5.36 20.78
C HIS A 68 -7.42 -4.54 20.05
N THR A 69 -7.56 -3.22 20.08
CA THR A 69 -6.62 -2.24 19.49
C THR A 69 -6.08 -1.28 20.56
N GLU A 70 -6.33 -1.54 21.84
CA GLU A 70 -5.79 -0.74 22.92
C GLU A 70 -4.26 -0.94 23.01
N PRO A 71 -3.47 0.10 23.31
CA PRO A 71 -2.01 -0.01 23.44
C PRO A 71 -1.56 -0.96 24.56
N VAL A 72 -2.37 -1.11 25.61
CA VAL A 72 -2.17 -2.03 26.73
C VAL A 72 -3.52 -2.56 27.18
N VAL A 73 -3.65 -3.87 27.26
CA VAL A 73 -4.79 -4.54 27.90
C VAL A 73 -4.26 -5.32 29.10
N PRO A 74 -4.51 -4.88 30.35
CA PRO A 74 -4.06 -5.58 31.54
C PRO A 74 -4.67 -6.99 31.62
N GLU A 75 -3.86 -8.00 31.95
CA GLU A 75 -4.31 -9.39 32.12
C GLU A 75 -5.13 -9.92 30.92
N LEU A 76 -4.65 -9.65 29.70
CA LEU A 76 -5.38 -9.90 28.44
C LEU A 76 -5.83 -11.37 28.31
N ASP A 77 -4.99 -12.30 28.74
CA ASP A 77 -5.17 -13.76 28.68
C ASP A 77 -5.89 -14.35 29.91
N LYS A 78 -6.15 -13.56 30.97
CA LYS A 78 -6.78 -14.08 32.20
C LYS A 78 -8.31 -14.07 32.10
N GLY A 79 -8.91 -15.16 32.58
CA GLY A 79 -10.37 -15.33 32.65
C GLY A 79 -11.05 -15.68 31.32
N THR A 80 -10.28 -15.74 30.23
CA THR A 80 -10.73 -16.07 28.87
C THR A 80 -10.21 -17.44 28.44
N ASP A 81 -10.93 -18.12 27.53
CA ASP A 81 -10.53 -19.43 27.02
C ASP A 81 -9.65 -19.31 25.75
N PHE A 82 -9.71 -18.16 25.06
CA PHE A 82 -8.91 -17.86 23.86
C PHE A 82 -8.88 -16.35 23.59
N LEU A 83 -7.96 -15.90 22.73
CA LEU A 83 -7.91 -14.52 22.24
C LEU A 83 -8.33 -14.44 20.78
N ALA A 84 -9.00 -13.34 20.42
CA ALA A 84 -9.34 -13.01 19.04
C ALA A 84 -8.94 -11.55 18.77
N VAL A 85 -7.71 -11.32 18.33
CA VAL A 85 -7.07 -9.99 18.39
C VAL A 85 -6.34 -9.63 17.11
N GLN A 86 -6.26 -8.33 16.83
CA GLN A 86 -5.49 -7.79 15.71
C GLN A 86 -3.99 -7.61 16.09
N ARG A 87 -3.72 -7.33 17.37
CA ARG A 87 -2.39 -7.16 17.95
C ARG A 87 -2.38 -7.37 19.46
N ILE A 88 -1.20 -7.55 20.04
CA ILE A 88 -0.97 -7.62 21.49
C ILE A 88 -0.02 -6.51 21.89
N GLY A 89 -0.55 -5.52 22.62
CA GLY A 89 0.13 -4.26 22.81
C GLY A 89 0.57 -3.66 21.46
N PRO A 90 1.81 -3.22 21.27
CA PRO A 90 2.27 -2.69 19.98
C PRO A 90 2.61 -3.77 18.94
N LYS A 91 2.56 -5.07 19.28
CA LYS A 91 3.04 -6.17 18.43
C LYS A 91 1.89 -6.71 17.54
N PRO A 92 1.94 -6.54 16.21
CA PRO A 92 0.87 -6.95 15.31
C PRO A 92 0.80 -8.49 15.15
N LEU A 93 -0.40 -9.01 14.88
CA LEU A 93 -0.66 -10.43 14.55
C LEU A 93 -1.18 -10.60 13.11
N ARG A 94 -1.00 -9.57 12.28
CA ARG A 94 -1.45 -9.45 10.88
C ARG A 94 -0.56 -8.43 10.16
N ASN A 95 -0.76 -8.24 8.87
CA ASN A 95 0.00 -7.32 8.02
C ASN A 95 1.43 -7.81 7.74
N LYS A 96 2.17 -7.07 6.92
CA LYS A 96 3.44 -7.48 6.30
C LYS A 96 4.61 -7.84 7.22
N GLY A 97 4.46 -7.64 8.53
CA GLY A 97 5.43 -8.08 9.54
C GLY A 97 5.76 -9.59 9.44
N GLY A 98 4.75 -10.42 9.16
CA GLY A 98 4.89 -11.89 9.04
C GLY A 98 5.12 -12.44 7.63
N TRP A 99 5.27 -11.58 6.62
CA TRP A 99 5.38 -12.03 5.22
C TRP A 99 6.79 -12.49 4.84
N PHE A 100 6.91 -13.13 3.68
CA PHE A 100 8.19 -13.59 3.11
C PHE A 100 8.94 -14.52 4.06
N GLY A 101 8.25 -15.57 4.51
CA GLY A 101 8.82 -16.61 5.38
C GLY A 101 8.98 -16.22 6.85
N ARG A 102 8.56 -15.01 7.26
CA ARG A 102 8.43 -14.62 8.67
C ARG A 102 7.13 -15.16 9.27
N ASP A 103 6.87 -14.80 10.53
CA ASP A 103 5.71 -15.15 11.33
C ASP A 103 5.49 -14.10 12.44
N TYR A 104 4.54 -14.35 13.35
CA TYR A 104 4.21 -13.47 14.47
C TYR A 104 4.52 -14.09 15.85
N GLU A 105 5.44 -15.06 15.94
CA GLU A 105 5.69 -15.79 17.20
C GLU A 105 6.11 -14.84 18.34
N ALA A 106 6.91 -13.82 18.02
CA ALA A 106 7.33 -12.78 18.96
C ALA A 106 6.16 -11.95 19.53
N SER A 107 5.02 -11.89 18.83
CA SER A 107 3.81 -11.21 19.31
C SER A 107 3.06 -12.00 20.39
N LEU A 108 3.37 -13.29 20.55
CA LEU A 108 2.68 -14.22 21.45
C LEU A 108 3.48 -14.55 22.73
N GLU A 109 4.62 -13.89 22.94
CA GLU A 109 5.40 -14.05 24.18
C GLU A 109 4.54 -13.79 25.42
N GLY A 110 4.49 -14.76 26.34
CA GLY A 110 3.72 -14.67 27.58
C GLY A 110 2.21 -14.88 27.42
N ILE A 111 1.76 -15.40 26.27
CA ILE A 111 0.36 -15.76 26.03
C ILE A 111 0.21 -17.28 26.08
N ASP A 112 -0.54 -17.75 27.08
CA ASP A 112 -0.72 -19.18 27.34
C ASP A 112 -2.05 -19.75 26.82
N VAL A 113 -2.89 -18.93 26.19
CA VAL A 113 -4.18 -19.33 25.62
C VAL A 113 -4.12 -19.34 24.09
N PRO A 114 -4.95 -20.15 23.39
CA PRO A 114 -5.02 -20.15 21.94
C PRO A 114 -5.35 -18.75 21.38
N VAL A 115 -4.69 -18.37 20.29
CA VAL A 115 -4.93 -17.07 19.63
C VAL A 115 -5.51 -17.25 18.24
N ILE A 116 -6.56 -16.49 17.97
CA ILE A 116 -7.13 -16.28 16.65
C ILE A 116 -6.76 -14.87 16.21
N THR A 117 -6.06 -14.73 15.09
CA THR A 117 -5.79 -13.40 14.54
C THR A 117 -7.07 -12.85 13.88
N HIS A 118 -7.47 -11.63 14.26
CA HIS A 118 -8.75 -11.04 13.91
C HIS A 118 -8.63 -10.08 12.72
N GLU A 119 -9.57 -10.16 11.78
CA GLU A 119 -9.69 -9.29 10.61
C GLU A 119 -8.38 -9.14 9.81
N ILE A 120 -7.76 -10.27 9.48
CA ILE A 120 -6.61 -10.29 8.59
C ILE A 120 -7.07 -10.12 7.14
N GLY A 121 -6.18 -9.64 6.28
CA GLY A 121 -6.49 -9.42 4.87
C GLY A 121 -7.60 -8.38 4.69
N GLN A 122 -7.22 -7.12 4.59
CA GLN A 122 -8.11 -6.00 4.26
C GLN A 122 -7.57 -5.23 3.05
N TRP A 123 -6.87 -5.94 2.19
CA TRP A 123 -6.25 -5.40 0.98
C TRP A 123 -7.35 -5.14 -0.03
N ILE A 124 -7.37 -3.96 -0.66
CA ILE A 124 -8.40 -3.63 -1.64
C ILE A 124 -7.92 -3.77 -3.08
N ALA A 125 -8.85 -4.13 -3.96
CA ALA A 125 -8.68 -4.17 -5.41
C ALA A 125 -9.60 -3.15 -6.10
N TYR A 126 -9.23 -2.72 -7.31
CA TYR A 126 -10.01 -1.79 -8.12
C TYR A 126 -11.36 -2.42 -8.53
N PRO A 127 -12.48 -1.67 -8.51
CA PRO A 127 -13.80 -2.23 -8.82
C PRO A 127 -13.94 -2.60 -10.31
N ASP A 128 -14.60 -3.71 -10.63
CA ASP A 128 -15.20 -3.92 -11.96
C ASP A 128 -16.57 -3.20 -11.98
N PHE A 129 -16.71 -2.20 -12.86
CA PHE A 129 -17.93 -1.40 -12.95
C PHE A 129 -19.13 -2.17 -13.50
N LYS A 130 -18.96 -3.38 -14.05
CA LYS A 130 -20.07 -4.28 -14.40
C LYS A 130 -20.91 -4.67 -13.18
N VAL A 131 -20.37 -4.56 -11.96
CA VAL A 131 -21.13 -4.81 -10.73
C VAL A 131 -22.34 -3.87 -10.61
N ILE A 132 -22.29 -2.68 -11.21
CA ILE A 132 -23.38 -1.69 -11.22
C ILE A 132 -24.67 -2.33 -11.77
N ASP A 133 -24.58 -3.10 -12.85
CA ASP A 133 -25.72 -3.71 -13.53
C ASP A 133 -26.44 -4.76 -12.65
N LYS A 134 -25.77 -5.27 -11.62
CA LYS A 134 -26.33 -6.26 -10.68
C LYS A 134 -27.27 -5.61 -9.65
N PHE A 135 -27.18 -4.30 -9.42
CA PHE A 135 -28.02 -3.57 -8.45
C PHE A 135 -29.41 -3.24 -8.99
N THR A 136 -30.22 -4.28 -9.22
CA THR A 136 -31.60 -4.16 -9.72
C THR A 136 -32.64 -3.90 -8.62
N GLY A 137 -32.27 -4.06 -7.35
CA GLY A 137 -33.15 -3.90 -6.19
C GLY A 137 -33.23 -2.47 -5.63
N TYR A 138 -33.59 -2.36 -4.34
CA TYR A 138 -33.74 -1.07 -3.64
C TYR A 138 -32.40 -0.37 -3.34
N LEU A 139 -31.32 -1.14 -3.20
CA LEU A 139 -29.98 -0.59 -2.99
C LEU A 139 -29.43 -0.08 -4.33
N ARG A 140 -29.00 1.17 -4.37
CA ARG A 140 -28.45 1.81 -5.57
C ARG A 140 -26.94 1.98 -5.47
N PRO A 141 -26.15 1.69 -6.53
CA PRO A 141 -24.70 1.71 -6.51
C PRO A 141 -24.12 3.10 -6.83
N GLY A 142 -24.66 4.17 -6.23
CA GLY A 142 -24.28 5.55 -6.58
C GLY A 142 -22.79 5.86 -6.38
N ASN A 143 -22.15 5.20 -5.42
CA ASN A 143 -20.70 5.22 -5.24
C ASN A 143 -19.95 4.70 -6.48
N TYR A 144 -20.31 3.52 -7.00
CA TYR A 144 -19.68 2.95 -8.19
C TYR A 144 -19.92 3.80 -9.45
N GLU A 145 -21.08 4.45 -9.55
CA GLU A 145 -21.39 5.39 -10.63
C GLU A 145 -20.42 6.59 -10.61
N ILE A 146 -20.20 7.19 -9.42
CA ILE A 146 -19.22 8.27 -9.23
C ILE A 146 -17.81 7.80 -9.61
N PHE A 147 -17.40 6.60 -9.17
CA PHE A 147 -16.08 6.05 -9.49
C PHE A 147 -15.89 5.85 -10.99
N ARG A 148 -16.91 5.32 -11.67
CA ARG A 148 -16.89 5.13 -13.12
C ARG A 148 -16.78 6.45 -13.86
N ASP A 149 -17.52 7.46 -13.44
CA ASP A 149 -17.54 8.76 -14.11
C ASP A 149 -16.22 9.52 -13.85
N SER A 150 -15.65 9.41 -12.64
CA SER A 150 -14.29 9.87 -12.33
C SER A 150 -13.22 9.16 -13.18
N ALA A 151 -13.32 7.84 -13.38
CA ALA A 151 -12.42 7.09 -14.25
C ALA A 151 -12.51 7.53 -15.72
N ARG A 152 -13.70 7.94 -16.20
CA ARG A 152 -13.89 8.49 -17.55
C ARG A 152 -13.25 9.87 -17.68
N GLU A 153 -13.40 10.73 -16.68
CA GLU A 153 -12.80 12.06 -16.65
C GLU A 153 -11.27 11.98 -16.75
N HIS A 154 -10.66 11.05 -16.02
CA HIS A 154 -9.21 10.83 -16.00
C HIS A 154 -8.70 9.93 -17.15
N GLY A 155 -9.57 9.45 -18.04
CA GLY A 155 -9.19 8.68 -19.23
C GLY A 155 -8.65 7.28 -18.92
N VAL A 156 -9.13 6.64 -17.86
CA VAL A 156 -8.77 5.27 -17.46
C VAL A 156 -9.92 4.27 -17.49
N ALA A 157 -11.15 4.72 -17.75
CA ALA A 157 -12.34 3.85 -17.75
C ALA A 157 -12.26 2.66 -18.72
N ASP A 158 -11.61 2.81 -19.88
CA ASP A 158 -11.47 1.75 -20.88
C ASP A 158 -10.59 0.58 -20.38
N ARG A 159 -9.80 0.81 -19.33
CA ARG A 159 -8.95 -0.19 -18.66
C ARG A 159 -9.60 -0.78 -17.40
N ASN A 160 -10.89 -0.51 -17.15
CA ASN A 160 -11.53 -0.91 -15.89
C ASN A 160 -11.35 -2.41 -15.56
N GLN A 161 -11.61 -3.30 -16.52
CA GLN A 161 -11.44 -4.74 -16.32
C GLN A 161 -9.97 -5.14 -16.13
N ASP A 162 -9.07 -4.53 -16.91
CA ASP A 162 -7.63 -4.75 -16.78
C ASP A 162 -7.13 -4.37 -15.38
N PHE A 163 -7.61 -3.24 -14.84
CA PHE A 163 -7.26 -2.78 -13.49
C PHE A 163 -7.86 -3.65 -12.40
N ALA A 164 -9.12 -4.04 -12.53
CA ALA A 164 -9.77 -4.95 -11.58
C ALA A 164 -9.03 -6.29 -11.47
N LEU A 165 -8.66 -6.88 -12.62
CA LEU A 165 -7.90 -8.13 -12.64
C LEU A 165 -6.46 -7.96 -12.13
N ALA A 166 -5.75 -6.91 -12.55
CA ALA A 166 -4.36 -6.70 -12.17
C ALA A 166 -4.19 -6.36 -10.67
N SER A 167 -5.02 -5.45 -10.15
CA SER A 167 -5.03 -5.14 -8.71
C SER A 167 -5.58 -6.31 -7.87
N GLY A 168 -6.55 -7.06 -8.39
CA GLY A 168 -7.07 -8.27 -7.76
C GLY A 168 -6.04 -9.38 -7.63
N ALA A 169 -5.19 -9.59 -8.64
CA ALA A 169 -4.08 -10.53 -8.56
C ALA A 169 -3.08 -10.15 -7.44
N PHE A 170 -2.79 -8.86 -7.29
CA PHE A 170 -1.93 -8.37 -6.21
C PHE A 170 -2.60 -8.49 -4.83
N GLN A 171 -3.88 -8.15 -4.73
CA GLN A 171 -4.70 -8.38 -3.54
C GLN A 171 -4.61 -9.86 -3.11
N LEU A 172 -4.86 -10.80 -4.02
CA LEU A 172 -4.79 -12.24 -3.74
C LEU A 172 -3.41 -12.67 -3.24
N ALA A 173 -2.34 -12.13 -3.83
CA ALA A 173 -0.97 -12.39 -3.37
C ALA A 173 -0.77 -11.92 -1.92
N CYS A 174 -1.27 -10.74 -1.55
CA CYS A 174 -1.24 -10.26 -0.17
C CYS A 174 -2.08 -11.12 0.79
N TYR A 175 -3.27 -11.58 0.38
CA TYR A 175 -4.08 -12.50 1.19
C TYR A 175 -3.37 -13.84 1.43
N LYS A 176 -2.68 -14.36 0.43
CA LYS A 176 -1.87 -15.57 0.56
C LYS A 176 -0.75 -15.36 1.59
N GLU A 177 -0.03 -14.25 1.54
CA GLU A 177 1.01 -13.95 2.55
C GLU A 177 0.42 -13.79 3.97
N GLU A 178 -0.72 -13.14 4.13
CA GLU A 178 -1.42 -13.03 5.43
C GLU A 178 -1.79 -14.39 6.02
N ILE A 179 -2.47 -15.21 5.23
CA ILE A 179 -2.97 -16.51 5.67
C ILE A 179 -1.80 -17.45 5.98
N GLU A 180 -0.80 -17.50 5.10
CA GLU A 180 0.36 -18.35 5.35
C GLU A 180 1.17 -17.87 6.56
N ALA A 181 1.29 -16.56 6.81
CA ALA A 181 1.94 -16.05 8.01
C ALA A 181 1.21 -16.49 9.28
N ALA A 182 -0.12 -16.43 9.29
CA ALA A 182 -0.93 -16.93 10.40
C ALA A 182 -0.72 -18.44 10.61
N LEU A 183 -0.76 -19.24 9.53
CA LEU A 183 -0.56 -20.70 9.60
C LEU A 183 0.87 -21.10 9.97
N ARG A 184 1.89 -20.29 9.64
CA ARG A 184 3.29 -20.50 10.04
C ARG A 184 3.55 -20.19 11.52
N THR A 185 2.70 -19.37 12.15
CA THR A 185 2.96 -18.85 13.49
C THR A 185 2.52 -19.86 14.55
N ARG A 186 3.49 -20.40 15.28
CA ARG A 186 3.21 -21.22 16.46
C ARG A 186 2.46 -20.41 17.51
N GLY A 187 1.37 -20.96 18.03
CA GLY A 187 0.48 -20.28 19.00
C GLY A 187 -0.72 -19.57 18.37
N ILE A 188 -0.70 -19.33 17.05
CA ILE A 188 -1.91 -18.98 16.31
C ILE A 188 -2.64 -20.28 15.94
N THR A 189 -3.87 -20.44 16.42
CA THR A 189 -4.71 -21.62 16.20
C THR A 189 -5.79 -21.37 15.14
N GLY A 190 -5.86 -20.15 14.61
CA GLY A 190 -6.74 -19.81 13.51
C GLY A 190 -6.71 -18.33 13.18
N TYR A 191 -7.52 -17.94 12.20
CA TYR A 191 -7.67 -16.55 11.81
C TYR A 191 -9.10 -16.25 11.36
N GLN A 192 -9.42 -14.96 11.30
CA GLN A 192 -10.66 -14.45 10.75
C GLN A 192 -10.32 -13.42 9.68
N LEU A 193 -10.75 -13.67 8.45
CA LEU A 193 -10.74 -12.62 7.42
C LEU A 193 -11.75 -11.54 7.80
N LEU A 194 -11.50 -10.29 7.42
CA LEU A 194 -12.49 -9.22 7.62
C LEU A 194 -13.81 -9.57 6.92
N ASP A 195 -13.70 -9.91 5.64
CA ASP A 195 -14.77 -10.44 4.80
C ASP A 195 -14.16 -11.19 3.59
N LEU A 196 -14.95 -12.06 2.96
CA LEU A 196 -14.60 -12.70 1.69
C LEU A 196 -15.24 -11.96 0.49
N HIS A 197 -16.30 -11.18 0.73
CA HIS A 197 -16.97 -10.38 -0.28
C HIS A 197 -16.75 -8.86 -0.09
N ASP A 198 -17.00 -8.09 -1.14
CA ASP A 198 -16.85 -6.63 -1.08
C ASP A 198 -17.88 -5.98 -0.16
N TYR A 199 -17.38 -5.29 0.88
CA TYR A 199 -18.22 -4.62 1.87
C TYR A 199 -18.62 -3.22 1.38
N LEU A 200 -19.92 -3.01 1.20
CA LEU A 200 -20.46 -1.77 0.64
C LEU A 200 -20.56 -0.60 1.65
N GLY A 201 -20.39 -0.85 2.94
CA GLY A 201 -20.42 0.18 3.98
C GLY A 201 -19.09 0.93 4.12
N GLN A 202 -19.06 1.95 5.00
CA GLN A 202 -17.84 2.64 5.45
C GLN A 202 -16.88 3.04 4.31
N GLY A 203 -17.39 3.78 3.34
CA GLY A 203 -16.59 4.29 2.22
C GLY A 203 -16.32 3.30 1.09
N THR A 204 -17.06 2.17 1.06
CA THR A 204 -16.92 1.09 0.06
C THR A 204 -15.57 0.39 0.19
N ALA A 205 -15.52 -0.66 0.99
CA ALA A 205 -14.31 -1.45 1.20
C ALA A 205 -14.31 -2.66 0.26
N LEU A 206 -13.61 -2.54 -0.87
CA LEU A 206 -13.48 -3.59 -1.89
C LEU A 206 -12.45 -4.66 -1.52
N VAL A 207 -12.57 -5.17 -0.29
CA VAL A 207 -11.67 -6.15 0.31
C VAL A 207 -11.94 -7.58 -0.17
N GLY A 208 -13.11 -7.82 -0.77
CA GLY A 208 -13.52 -9.15 -1.15
C GLY A 208 -12.74 -9.69 -2.35
N LEU A 209 -12.47 -11.00 -2.28
CA LEU A 209 -12.15 -11.80 -3.47
C LEU A 209 -13.42 -12.13 -4.28
N LEU A 210 -14.58 -12.00 -3.63
CA LEU A 210 -15.91 -12.04 -4.22
C LEU A 210 -16.50 -10.62 -4.25
N ASP A 211 -17.38 -10.37 -5.21
CA ASP A 211 -18.10 -9.10 -5.27
C ASP A 211 -19.21 -9.01 -4.21
N ALA A 212 -19.92 -7.88 -4.16
CA ALA A 212 -20.99 -7.65 -3.19
C ALA A 212 -22.19 -8.63 -3.28
N PHE A 213 -22.25 -9.45 -4.33
CA PHE A 213 -23.26 -10.49 -4.55
C PHE A 213 -22.71 -11.90 -4.33
N TRP A 214 -21.52 -12.02 -3.74
CA TRP A 214 -20.80 -13.28 -3.49
C TRP A 214 -20.36 -14.00 -4.77
N GLU A 215 -20.23 -13.28 -5.88
CA GLU A 215 -19.78 -13.85 -7.15
C GLU A 215 -18.27 -13.65 -7.37
N PRO A 216 -17.58 -14.56 -8.08
CA PRO A 216 -16.15 -14.43 -8.35
C PRO A 216 -15.81 -13.17 -9.16
N LYS A 217 -14.75 -12.46 -8.75
CA LYS A 217 -14.21 -11.28 -9.45
C LYS A 217 -13.21 -11.62 -10.58
N GLY A 218 -12.97 -12.91 -10.83
CA GLY A 218 -12.22 -13.41 -12.00
C GLY A 218 -10.72 -13.64 -11.82
N TYR A 219 -10.12 -13.29 -10.67
CA TYR A 219 -8.68 -13.46 -10.41
C TYR A 219 -8.35 -14.48 -9.31
N ALA A 220 -9.36 -15.12 -8.72
CA ALA A 220 -9.20 -16.19 -7.73
C ALA A 220 -10.12 -17.36 -8.07
N THR A 221 -9.64 -18.59 -7.86
CA THR A 221 -10.44 -19.82 -7.99
C THR A 221 -10.52 -20.56 -6.66
N PRO A 222 -11.59 -21.33 -6.39
CA PRO A 222 -11.68 -22.15 -5.19
C PRO A 222 -10.51 -23.12 -5.02
N GLU A 223 -10.04 -23.72 -6.12
CA GLU A 223 -8.90 -24.64 -6.13
C GLU A 223 -7.61 -23.92 -5.77
N GLY A 224 -7.37 -22.75 -6.36
CA GLY A 224 -6.20 -21.92 -6.08
C GLY A 224 -6.20 -21.42 -4.63
N PHE A 225 -7.35 -20.96 -4.13
CA PHE A 225 -7.51 -20.48 -2.76
C PHE A 225 -7.28 -21.58 -1.73
N ARG A 226 -7.76 -22.81 -2.00
CA ARG A 226 -7.57 -23.98 -1.12
C ARG A 226 -6.10 -24.38 -0.94
N ARG A 227 -5.22 -24.05 -1.89
CA ARG A 227 -3.78 -24.38 -1.81
C ARG A 227 -3.09 -23.70 -0.63
N PHE A 228 -3.56 -22.53 -0.23
CA PHE A 228 -3.02 -21.79 0.92
C PHE A 228 -4.03 -21.58 2.05
N ASN A 229 -5.31 -21.95 1.85
CA ASN A 229 -6.37 -21.91 2.85
C ASN A 229 -7.14 -23.25 2.91
N GLY A 230 -6.40 -24.36 2.90
CA GLY A 230 -6.94 -25.71 3.06
C GLY A 230 -6.86 -26.20 4.51
N GLU A 231 -7.44 -27.37 4.79
CA GLU A 231 -7.24 -28.04 6.08
C GLU A 231 -5.79 -28.50 6.29
N THR A 232 -5.06 -28.71 5.19
CA THR A 232 -3.63 -29.01 5.18
C THR A 232 -2.93 -28.11 4.17
N VAL A 233 -1.93 -27.36 4.61
CA VAL A 233 -1.22 -26.38 3.78
C VAL A 233 0.27 -26.58 3.95
N THR A 234 0.98 -26.81 2.85
CA THR A 234 2.45 -26.77 2.82
C THR A 234 2.91 -25.32 2.78
N LEU A 235 3.94 -25.00 3.56
CA LEU A 235 4.41 -23.64 3.83
C LEU A 235 5.92 -23.56 3.60
N ALA A 236 6.34 -22.98 2.47
CA ALA A 236 7.74 -22.70 2.19
C ALA A 236 8.10 -21.27 2.65
N ARG A 237 9.23 -21.12 3.33
CA ARG A 237 9.71 -19.83 3.83
C ARG A 237 10.71 -19.22 2.84
N LEU A 238 10.20 -18.38 1.93
CA LEU A 238 11.03 -17.63 0.98
C LEU A 238 11.27 -16.20 1.49
N ALA A 239 12.46 -15.94 2.03
CA ALA A 239 12.84 -14.61 2.51
C ALA A 239 13.00 -13.58 1.38
N ARG A 240 13.37 -14.03 0.18
CA ARG A 240 13.45 -13.23 -1.04
C ARG A 240 12.88 -14.03 -2.20
N ARG A 241 12.27 -13.32 -3.15
CA ARG A 241 11.69 -13.91 -4.37
C ARG A 241 12.42 -13.47 -5.63
N SER A 242 13.31 -12.50 -5.57
CA SER A 242 14.21 -12.15 -6.68
C SER A 242 15.62 -12.66 -6.34
N LEU A 243 16.15 -13.54 -7.19
CA LEU A 243 17.43 -14.22 -7.01
C LEU A 243 18.27 -14.12 -8.28
N THR A 244 19.56 -14.41 -8.16
CA THR A 244 20.49 -14.50 -9.29
C THR A 244 20.98 -15.92 -9.54
N THR A 245 21.48 -16.20 -10.74
CA THR A 245 22.11 -17.49 -11.09
C THR A 245 23.35 -17.83 -10.25
N ALA A 246 23.95 -16.85 -9.59
CA ALA A 246 25.07 -17.04 -8.66
C ALA A 246 24.61 -17.46 -7.24
N GLU A 247 23.33 -17.32 -6.94
CA GLU A 247 22.75 -17.61 -5.63
C GLU A 247 22.18 -19.03 -5.53
N ARG A 248 21.80 -19.39 -4.31
CA ARG A 248 21.10 -20.64 -3.99
C ARG A 248 19.67 -20.30 -3.55
N LEU A 249 18.72 -21.15 -3.94
CA LEU A 249 17.39 -21.13 -3.37
C LEU A 249 17.42 -21.96 -2.08
N VAL A 250 17.34 -21.28 -0.94
CA VAL A 250 17.24 -21.88 0.40
C VAL A 250 15.84 -21.60 0.94
N ALA A 251 15.03 -22.65 1.09
CA ALA A 251 13.65 -22.54 1.57
C ALA A 251 13.35 -23.63 2.61
N PRO A 252 13.31 -23.30 3.91
CA PRO A 252 12.71 -24.17 4.92
C PRO A 252 11.24 -24.43 4.58
N VAL A 253 10.81 -25.67 4.77
CA VAL A 253 9.44 -26.10 4.46
C VAL A 253 8.83 -26.77 5.68
N GLU A 254 7.63 -26.33 6.02
CA GLU A 254 6.77 -26.94 7.02
C GLU A 254 5.38 -27.22 6.44
N ILE A 255 4.55 -27.96 7.17
CA ILE A 255 3.17 -28.23 6.82
C ILE A 255 2.28 -27.97 8.02
N ALA A 256 1.25 -27.16 7.83
CA ALA A 256 0.19 -26.93 8.79
C ALA A 256 -0.93 -27.93 8.51
N HIS A 257 -1.24 -28.82 9.46
CA HIS A 257 -2.26 -29.84 9.30
C HIS A 257 -3.33 -29.73 10.40
N TYR A 258 -4.52 -29.29 10.01
CA TYR A 258 -5.71 -29.15 10.85
C TYR A 258 -6.89 -29.98 10.29
N GLY A 259 -6.57 -31.08 9.59
CA GLY A 259 -7.55 -32.04 9.11
C GLY A 259 -8.14 -32.88 10.25
N LYS A 260 -8.98 -33.86 9.90
CA LYS A 260 -9.69 -34.69 10.89
C LYS A 260 -8.86 -35.83 11.48
N VAL A 261 -7.82 -36.27 10.78
CA VAL A 261 -7.01 -37.45 11.12
C VAL A 261 -5.55 -37.21 10.72
N ASP A 262 -4.63 -37.78 11.49
CA ASP A 262 -3.19 -37.72 11.17
C ASP A 262 -2.89 -38.32 9.78
N LEU A 263 -1.95 -37.72 9.06
CA LEU A 263 -1.44 -38.28 7.81
C LEU A 263 -0.28 -39.23 8.12
N ARG A 264 -0.48 -40.53 7.89
CA ARG A 264 0.52 -41.56 8.18
C ARG A 264 1.40 -41.83 6.98
N ALA A 265 2.72 -41.99 7.21
CA ALA A 265 3.72 -42.24 6.19
C ALA A 265 3.60 -41.29 4.98
N ALA A 266 3.29 -40.02 5.24
CA ALA A 266 3.17 -39.00 4.20
C ALA A 266 4.51 -38.87 3.47
N ARG A 267 4.46 -38.69 2.14
CA ARG A 267 5.65 -38.56 1.28
C ARG A 267 5.63 -37.19 0.59
N PRO A 268 6.19 -36.15 1.22
CA PRO A 268 6.19 -34.81 0.67
C PRO A 268 7.24 -34.68 -0.45
N TRP A 269 6.92 -33.88 -1.46
CA TRP A 269 7.76 -33.62 -2.63
C TRP A 269 7.82 -32.13 -2.94
N TRP A 270 8.82 -31.74 -3.73
CA TRP A 270 8.90 -30.38 -4.29
C TRP A 270 9.35 -30.42 -5.74
N LYS A 271 8.94 -29.42 -6.51
CA LYS A 271 9.41 -29.17 -7.88
C LYS A 271 9.51 -27.67 -8.15
N ILE A 272 10.40 -27.31 -9.06
CA ILE A 272 10.46 -25.98 -9.65
C ILE A 272 9.97 -26.10 -11.07
N VAL A 273 8.96 -25.31 -11.40
CA VAL A 273 8.40 -25.22 -12.75
C VAL A 273 8.72 -23.87 -13.37
N ASP A 274 9.00 -23.87 -14.66
CA ASP A 274 9.15 -22.66 -15.46
C ASP A 274 7.80 -22.03 -15.83
N ALA A 275 7.82 -20.88 -16.51
CA ALA A 275 6.60 -20.18 -16.92
C ALA A 275 5.73 -20.98 -17.91
N ALA A 276 6.30 -21.98 -18.60
CA ALA A 276 5.57 -22.88 -19.49
C ALA A 276 4.98 -24.10 -18.74
N GLY A 277 5.23 -24.22 -17.43
CA GLY A 277 4.76 -25.32 -16.60
C GLY A 277 5.67 -26.56 -16.64
N LYS A 278 6.84 -26.49 -17.26
CA LYS A 278 7.79 -27.60 -17.32
C LYS A 278 8.60 -27.66 -16.02
N THR A 279 8.67 -28.86 -15.42
CA THR A 279 9.55 -29.12 -14.29
C THR A 279 11.01 -29.03 -14.72
N VAL A 280 11.78 -28.16 -14.06
CA VAL A 280 13.22 -27.97 -14.32
C VAL A 280 14.10 -28.57 -13.22
N ARG A 281 13.57 -28.70 -12.00
CA ARG A 281 14.20 -29.37 -10.84
C ARG A 281 13.11 -29.97 -9.96
N GLU A 282 13.43 -31.05 -9.26
CA GLU A 282 12.51 -31.68 -8.30
C GLU A 282 13.29 -32.47 -7.25
N GLY A 283 12.59 -32.82 -6.17
CA GLY A 283 13.12 -33.63 -5.09
C GLY A 283 12.03 -34.10 -4.14
N ARG A 284 12.43 -34.91 -3.15
CA ARG A 284 11.55 -35.46 -2.12
C ARG A 284 12.10 -35.21 -0.74
N PHE A 285 11.20 -35.03 0.21
CA PHE A 285 11.52 -35.02 1.63
C PHE A 285 11.46 -36.44 2.20
N VAL A 286 11.97 -36.63 3.41
CA VAL A 286 11.86 -37.90 4.12
C VAL A 286 10.39 -38.16 4.45
N ALA A 287 9.95 -39.41 4.31
CA ALA A 287 8.60 -39.81 4.68
C ALA A 287 8.41 -39.71 6.20
N LEU A 288 7.25 -39.20 6.63
CA LEU A 288 6.97 -38.94 8.04
C LEU A 288 5.48 -38.99 8.36
N ASP A 289 5.15 -39.19 9.63
CA ASP A 289 3.80 -38.98 10.13
C ASP A 289 3.57 -37.49 10.42
N ILE A 290 2.45 -36.95 9.94
CA ILE A 290 2.05 -35.56 10.16
C ILE A 290 0.83 -35.55 11.07
N ALA A 291 1.03 -35.12 12.32
CA ALA A 291 0.00 -35.10 13.34
C ALA A 291 -0.97 -33.91 13.17
N THR A 292 -2.22 -34.12 13.56
CA THR A 292 -3.27 -33.09 13.56
C THR A 292 -2.99 -31.99 14.59
N GLY A 293 -3.31 -30.75 14.23
CA GLY A 293 -3.35 -29.59 15.11
C GLY A 293 -2.01 -28.87 15.33
N LYS A 294 -0.99 -29.18 14.53
CA LYS A 294 0.36 -28.62 14.69
C LYS A 294 1.03 -28.38 13.33
N ASN A 295 2.07 -27.56 13.35
CA ASN A 295 3.02 -27.41 12.26
C ASN A 295 4.09 -28.50 12.35
N THR A 296 4.28 -29.25 11.27
CA THR A 296 5.33 -30.28 11.16
C THR A 296 6.41 -29.82 10.17
N VAL A 297 7.67 -29.89 10.58
CA VAL A 297 8.80 -29.54 9.70
C VAL A 297 9.02 -30.67 8.69
N LEU A 298 9.06 -30.34 7.40
CA LEU A 298 9.30 -31.29 6.32
C LEU A 298 10.79 -31.36 5.95
N GLY A 299 11.49 -30.23 6.01
CA GLY A 299 12.92 -30.14 5.69
C GLY A 299 13.29 -28.78 5.11
N THR A 300 14.42 -28.72 4.41
CA THR A 300 14.88 -27.50 3.71
C THR A 300 15.22 -27.85 2.27
N ILE A 301 14.70 -27.07 1.33
CA ILE A 301 15.13 -27.09 -0.07
C ILE A 301 16.36 -26.21 -0.16
N ASP A 302 17.47 -26.76 -0.63
CA ASP A 302 18.72 -26.02 -0.81
C ASP A 302 19.39 -26.43 -2.13
N ILE A 303 19.19 -25.61 -3.16
CA ILE A 303 19.69 -25.90 -4.51
C ILE A 303 20.42 -24.71 -5.13
N GLY A 304 21.44 -24.99 -5.94
CA GLY A 304 22.10 -23.99 -6.77
C GLY A 304 21.28 -23.63 -8.01
N LEU A 305 21.35 -22.37 -8.44
CA LEU A 305 20.54 -21.83 -9.54
C LEU A 305 21.32 -21.60 -10.85
N SER A 306 22.62 -21.90 -10.88
CA SER A 306 23.52 -21.61 -12.01
C SER A 306 23.17 -22.33 -13.31
N GLY A 307 22.45 -23.46 -13.25
CA GLY A 307 22.03 -24.24 -14.42
C GLY A 307 20.60 -23.99 -14.88
N LEU A 308 19.94 -22.94 -14.40
CA LEU A 308 18.61 -22.52 -14.82
C LEU A 308 18.70 -21.34 -15.79
N ALA A 309 17.74 -21.25 -16.72
CA ALA A 309 17.66 -20.14 -17.65
C ALA A 309 17.37 -18.84 -16.91
N ALA A 310 18.05 -17.76 -17.30
CA ALA A 310 17.83 -16.42 -16.75
C ALA A 310 18.04 -15.37 -17.85
N PRO A 311 17.28 -14.27 -17.86
CA PRO A 311 16.23 -13.93 -16.89
C PRO A 311 14.96 -14.78 -17.10
N HIS A 312 14.36 -15.28 -16.01
CA HIS A 312 13.14 -16.09 -16.10
C HIS A 312 12.28 -16.05 -14.83
N ALA A 313 10.98 -16.30 -14.98
CA ALA A 313 10.06 -16.49 -13.86
C ALA A 313 9.88 -17.99 -13.60
N TYR A 314 9.97 -18.37 -12.33
CA TYR A 314 9.83 -19.73 -11.86
C TYR A 314 8.82 -19.81 -10.73
N ARG A 315 8.37 -21.03 -10.46
CA ARG A 315 7.48 -21.31 -9.35
C ARG A 315 7.95 -22.53 -8.59
N LEU A 316 8.19 -22.34 -7.29
CA LEU A 316 8.39 -23.45 -6.36
C LEU A 316 7.03 -24.04 -6.02
N VAL A 317 6.88 -25.35 -6.17
CA VAL A 317 5.67 -26.09 -5.83
C VAL A 317 6.04 -27.18 -4.83
N VAL A 318 5.28 -27.29 -3.74
CA VAL A 318 5.46 -28.30 -2.71
C VAL A 318 4.14 -29.03 -2.53
N GLY A 319 4.17 -30.35 -2.41
CA GLY A 319 2.98 -31.16 -2.22
C GLY A 319 3.24 -32.48 -1.51
N VAL A 320 2.21 -33.32 -1.42
CA VAL A 320 2.26 -34.66 -0.80
C VAL A 320 1.72 -35.69 -1.79
N ASP A 321 2.46 -36.79 -2.00
CA ASP A 321 2.05 -37.88 -2.91
C ASP A 321 0.62 -38.37 -2.56
N ASP A 322 -0.12 -38.83 -3.58
CA ASP A 322 -1.47 -39.42 -3.46
C ASP A 322 -2.53 -38.52 -2.80
N THR A 323 -2.32 -37.20 -2.79
CA THR A 323 -3.27 -36.21 -2.27
C THR A 323 -3.43 -35.03 -3.21
N SER A 324 -4.42 -34.17 -2.95
CA SER A 324 -4.54 -32.86 -3.59
C SER A 324 -3.78 -31.74 -2.84
N ILE A 325 -2.99 -32.08 -1.81
CA ILE A 325 -2.29 -31.11 -0.98
C ILE A 325 -1.10 -30.58 -1.77
N GLU A 326 -1.18 -29.32 -2.17
CA GLU A 326 -0.13 -28.64 -2.91
C GLU A 326 -0.21 -27.14 -2.66
N ASN A 327 0.93 -26.47 -2.57
CA ASN A 327 1.04 -25.01 -2.54
C ASN A 327 2.24 -24.53 -3.37
N ASP A 328 2.25 -23.26 -3.74
CA ASP A 328 3.24 -22.69 -4.66
C ASP A 328 3.64 -21.24 -4.38
N TRP A 329 4.85 -20.88 -4.82
CA TRP A 329 5.45 -19.55 -4.67
C TRP A 329 6.23 -19.16 -5.91
N ASN A 330 5.88 -18.02 -6.51
CA ASN A 330 6.64 -17.42 -7.60
C ASN A 330 7.97 -16.85 -7.10
N PHE A 331 9.02 -17.02 -7.90
CA PHE A 331 10.31 -16.35 -7.76
C PHE A 331 10.89 -16.03 -9.15
N TRP A 332 11.73 -15.00 -9.23
CA TRP A 332 12.35 -14.52 -10.46
C TRP A 332 13.85 -14.73 -10.37
N LEU A 333 14.39 -15.30 -11.43
CA LEU A 333 15.82 -15.56 -11.57
C LEU A 333 16.41 -14.61 -12.60
N TYR A 334 17.45 -13.88 -12.20
CA TYR A 334 18.19 -12.97 -13.06
C TYR A 334 19.63 -13.46 -13.28
N PRO A 335 20.29 -13.09 -14.38
CA PRO A 335 21.71 -13.38 -14.54
C PRO A 335 22.53 -12.72 -13.41
N GLY A 336 23.52 -13.45 -12.88
CA GLY A 336 24.44 -12.93 -11.86
C GLY A 336 25.21 -11.69 -12.31
N GLN A 337 25.45 -11.56 -13.61
CA GLN A 337 26.07 -10.40 -14.25
C GLN A 337 25.24 -10.00 -15.48
N VAL A 338 25.00 -8.70 -15.63
CA VAL A 338 24.25 -8.12 -16.76
C VAL A 338 24.99 -6.86 -17.19
N ASP A 339 25.27 -6.75 -18.48
CA ASP A 339 25.87 -5.53 -19.04
C ASP A 339 24.83 -4.39 -19.03
N THR A 340 25.10 -3.37 -18.22
CA THR A 340 24.21 -2.20 -18.04
C THR A 340 24.71 -0.96 -18.78
N THR A 341 25.71 -1.12 -19.65
CA THR A 341 26.30 -0.06 -20.45
C THR A 341 25.21 0.56 -21.32
N VAL A 342 25.22 1.90 -21.40
CA VAL A 342 24.29 2.63 -22.26
C VAL A 342 24.69 2.38 -23.72
N PRO A 343 23.80 1.84 -24.58
CA PRO A 343 24.10 1.61 -25.99
C PRO A 343 24.42 2.91 -26.73
N ALA A 344 25.22 2.79 -27.81
CA ALA A 344 25.49 3.93 -28.68
C ALA A 344 24.18 4.52 -29.25
N GLY A 345 24.06 5.85 -29.23
CA GLY A 345 22.88 6.57 -29.71
C GLY A 345 21.73 6.70 -28.70
N VAL A 346 21.86 6.09 -27.51
CA VAL A 346 20.95 6.32 -26.37
C VAL A 346 21.63 7.24 -25.37
N VAL A 347 20.89 8.21 -24.84
CA VAL A 347 21.34 9.08 -23.75
C VAL A 347 20.46 8.86 -22.53
N VAL A 348 21.08 8.74 -21.36
CA VAL A 348 20.37 8.65 -20.07
C VAL A 348 20.58 9.95 -19.33
N THR A 349 19.50 10.61 -18.92
CA THR A 349 19.59 11.87 -18.17
C THR A 349 18.50 12.00 -17.10
N HIS A 350 18.80 12.80 -16.08
CA HIS A 350 17.88 13.20 -15.02
C HIS A 350 17.44 14.66 -15.16
N ALA A 351 18.00 15.42 -16.10
CA ALA A 351 17.69 16.84 -16.28
C ALA A 351 16.79 17.04 -17.50
N TRP A 352 15.59 17.59 -17.29
CA TRP A 352 14.65 17.80 -18.39
C TRP A 352 15.20 18.74 -19.46
N ASP A 353 15.87 19.84 -19.09
CA ASP A 353 16.43 20.78 -20.07
C ASP A 353 17.46 20.11 -21.01
N GLU A 354 18.23 19.15 -20.49
CA GLU A 354 19.15 18.36 -21.31
C GLU A 354 18.37 17.39 -22.21
N ALA A 355 17.41 16.67 -21.64
CA ALA A 355 16.56 15.75 -22.37
C ALA A 355 15.88 16.45 -23.55
N GLU A 356 15.27 17.60 -23.30
CA GLU A 356 14.57 18.39 -24.30
C GLU A 356 15.47 18.84 -25.44
N ARG A 357 16.66 19.38 -25.12
CA ARG A 357 17.64 19.78 -26.14
C ARG A 357 18.02 18.58 -27.03
N LEU A 358 18.33 17.45 -26.41
CA LEU A 358 18.70 16.22 -27.14
C LEU A 358 17.54 15.67 -27.98
N LEU A 359 16.31 15.75 -27.48
CA LEU A 359 15.11 15.32 -28.20
C LEU A 359 14.83 16.24 -29.42
N ALA A 360 15.07 17.55 -29.30
CA ALA A 360 14.98 18.47 -30.42
C ALA A 360 16.00 18.12 -31.53
N ASP A 361 17.17 17.61 -31.16
CA ASP A 361 18.23 17.14 -32.06
C ASP A 361 17.97 15.72 -32.63
N GLY A 362 16.88 15.06 -32.25
CA GLY A 362 16.51 13.72 -32.77
C GLY A 362 17.07 12.54 -31.98
N ALA A 363 17.64 12.77 -30.80
CA ALA A 363 18.22 11.71 -29.98
C ALA A 363 17.17 10.75 -29.39
N ARG A 364 17.65 9.57 -28.94
CA ARG A 364 16.89 8.61 -28.14
C ARG A 364 17.25 8.86 -26.67
N VAL A 365 16.30 9.31 -25.86
CA VAL A 365 16.54 9.74 -24.48
C VAL A 365 15.78 8.86 -23.50
N LEU A 366 16.50 8.28 -22.53
CA LEU A 366 15.93 7.71 -21.31
C LEU A 366 15.97 8.81 -20.25
N TYR A 367 14.80 9.39 -19.97
CA TYR A 367 14.63 10.38 -18.93
C TYR A 367 14.18 9.73 -17.62
N MET A 368 14.95 9.92 -16.56
CA MET A 368 14.59 9.47 -15.21
C MET A 368 14.44 10.70 -14.31
N PRO A 369 13.23 11.27 -14.19
CA PRO A 369 13.03 12.48 -13.38
C PRO A 369 13.44 12.23 -11.92
N PRO A 370 14.20 13.14 -11.29
CA PRO A 370 14.34 13.17 -9.84
C PRO A 370 12.95 13.23 -9.20
N LYS A 371 12.78 12.58 -8.05
CA LYS A 371 11.46 12.56 -7.41
C LYS A 371 10.97 13.95 -7.03
N ALA A 372 11.89 14.85 -6.67
CA ALA A 372 11.58 16.23 -6.32
C ALA A 372 11.11 17.07 -7.53
N ASP A 373 11.30 16.60 -8.76
CA ASP A 373 10.88 17.32 -9.98
C ASP A 373 9.48 16.87 -10.46
N LEU A 374 8.85 15.92 -9.78
CA LEU A 374 7.49 15.46 -10.07
C LEU A 374 6.45 16.30 -9.30
N ASP A 375 5.44 16.82 -10.00
CA ASP A 375 4.30 17.56 -9.44
C ASP A 375 3.61 16.81 -8.30
N TRP A 376 3.09 17.47 -7.26
CA TRP A 376 2.47 16.79 -6.11
C TRP A 376 1.28 15.89 -6.47
N THR A 377 0.66 16.10 -7.63
CA THR A 377 -0.34 15.18 -8.21
C THR A 377 0.26 13.86 -8.72
N SER A 378 1.58 13.72 -8.73
CA SER A 378 2.36 12.50 -9.01
C SER A 378 2.69 11.79 -7.69
N PRO A 379 1.85 10.87 -7.19
CA PRO A 379 1.93 10.35 -5.83
C PRO A 379 3.08 9.35 -5.64
N PRO A 380 3.52 9.11 -4.40
CA PRO A 380 4.42 8.01 -4.06
C PRO A 380 3.71 6.67 -4.20
N LEU A 381 4.48 5.68 -4.64
CA LEU A 381 4.04 4.29 -4.75
C LEU A 381 4.27 3.53 -3.44
N ALA A 382 3.57 2.40 -3.29
CA ALA A 382 3.61 1.57 -2.09
C ALA A 382 4.00 0.13 -2.44
N ASP A 383 4.52 -0.59 -1.46
CA ASP A 383 4.91 -2.00 -1.55
C ASP A 383 3.75 -2.98 -1.31
N VAL A 384 2.58 -2.46 -0.98
CA VAL A 384 1.32 -3.17 -0.71
C VAL A 384 0.15 -2.32 -1.23
N PRO A 385 -1.00 -2.94 -1.60
CA PRO A 385 -2.16 -2.16 -1.96
C PRO A 385 -2.68 -1.40 -0.73
N VAL A 386 -3.52 -0.38 -0.97
CA VAL A 386 -4.20 0.34 0.11
C VAL A 386 -4.87 -0.65 1.07
N PHE A 387 -4.75 -0.35 2.37
CA PHE A 387 -5.45 -1.05 3.42
C PHE A 387 -6.84 -0.44 3.63
N TRP A 388 -7.86 -1.29 3.53
CA TRP A 388 -9.29 -1.02 3.75
C TRP A 388 -9.99 -0.04 2.79
N ASN A 389 -9.64 1.25 2.76
CA ASN A 389 -10.01 2.23 1.71
C ASN A 389 -9.50 3.65 2.02
N ARG A 390 -9.22 4.46 0.98
CA ARG A 390 -8.71 5.84 1.14
C ARG A 390 -9.74 6.89 1.51
N LEU A 391 -11.04 6.59 1.47
CA LEU A 391 -12.05 7.53 1.96
C LEU A 391 -12.04 7.62 3.49
N MET A 392 -11.90 6.47 4.16
CA MET A 392 -11.83 6.37 5.63
C MET A 392 -10.40 6.57 6.16
N SER A 393 -9.37 6.19 5.41
CA SER A 393 -7.95 6.41 5.74
C SER A 393 -7.22 7.19 4.63
N PRO A 394 -7.49 8.50 4.47
CA PRO A 394 -6.83 9.28 3.45
C PRO A 394 -5.31 9.27 3.63
N GLY A 395 -4.63 9.36 2.49
CA GLY A 395 -3.19 9.43 2.39
C GLY A 395 -2.80 9.86 0.98
N TRP A 396 -1.57 10.35 0.84
CA TRP A 396 -1.06 10.81 -0.45
C TRP A 396 -0.80 9.64 -1.42
N SER A 397 -0.25 8.54 -0.92
CA SER A 397 -0.13 7.28 -1.66
C SER A 397 -1.46 6.54 -1.72
N ARG A 398 -1.92 6.14 -2.90
CA ARG A 398 -3.19 5.45 -3.10
C ARG A 398 -3.10 4.29 -4.10
N MET A 399 -1.92 3.67 -4.17
CA MET A 399 -1.63 2.59 -5.11
C MET A 399 -2.38 1.29 -4.76
N LEU A 400 -2.94 0.63 -5.78
CA LEU A 400 -3.57 -0.70 -5.68
C LEU A 400 -2.77 -1.81 -6.39
N GLY A 401 -1.62 -1.47 -6.97
CA GLY A 401 -0.79 -2.34 -7.80
C GLY A 401 -0.37 -1.63 -9.09
N THR A 402 0.02 -2.42 -10.08
CA THR A 402 0.41 -1.97 -11.41
C THR A 402 -0.26 -2.86 -12.45
N TRP A 403 -0.84 -2.25 -13.48
CA TRP A 403 -1.10 -2.92 -14.74
C TRP A 403 0.17 -2.87 -15.59
N VAL A 404 0.47 -3.97 -16.27
CA VAL A 404 1.73 -4.13 -17.03
C VAL A 404 1.38 -4.60 -18.44
N ASP A 405 1.80 -3.84 -19.46
CA ASP A 405 1.75 -4.31 -20.84
C ASP A 405 2.88 -5.30 -21.10
N ARG A 406 2.69 -6.55 -20.64
CA ARG A 406 3.70 -7.61 -20.74
C ARG A 406 4.13 -7.92 -22.18
N ALA A 407 3.34 -7.52 -23.18
CA ALA A 407 3.65 -7.74 -24.60
C ALA A 407 4.55 -6.64 -25.16
N HIS A 408 4.71 -5.51 -24.45
CA HIS A 408 5.52 -4.40 -24.91
C HIS A 408 7.00 -4.81 -25.06
N PRO A 409 7.66 -4.52 -26.19
CA PRO A 409 9.04 -4.96 -26.43
C PRO A 409 10.05 -4.44 -25.40
N ALA A 410 9.78 -3.31 -24.74
CA ALA A 410 10.58 -2.79 -23.63
C ALA A 410 10.72 -3.77 -22.44
N LEU A 411 9.79 -4.73 -22.31
CA LEU A 411 9.78 -5.74 -21.25
C LEU A 411 10.21 -7.13 -21.73
N ALA A 412 10.64 -7.29 -22.99
CA ALA A 412 10.99 -8.59 -23.56
C ALA A 412 12.15 -9.29 -22.80
N GLY A 413 13.09 -8.52 -22.25
CA GLY A 413 14.18 -9.02 -21.40
C GLY A 413 13.85 -9.04 -19.91
N PHE A 414 12.59 -8.79 -19.51
CA PHE A 414 12.17 -8.68 -18.12
C PHE A 414 10.96 -9.59 -17.83
N PRO A 415 11.16 -10.79 -17.22
CA PRO A 415 10.09 -11.75 -17.00
C PRO A 415 9.02 -11.18 -16.07
N THR A 416 7.82 -10.95 -16.61
CA THR A 416 6.73 -10.35 -15.86
C THR A 416 5.34 -10.80 -16.35
N ALA A 417 4.37 -10.75 -15.45
CA ALA A 417 2.95 -10.96 -15.76
C ALA A 417 2.28 -9.61 -16.09
N GLY A 418 1.00 -9.63 -16.45
CA GLY A 418 0.22 -8.41 -16.73
C GLY A 418 -0.16 -7.58 -15.50
N HIS A 419 0.42 -7.88 -14.33
CA HIS A 419 0.05 -7.28 -13.05
C HIS A 419 1.25 -7.14 -12.11
N HIS A 420 1.04 -6.46 -10.99
CA HIS A 420 2.01 -6.39 -9.90
C HIS A 420 2.19 -7.76 -9.24
N ASP A 421 3.44 -8.19 -9.12
CA ASP A 421 3.85 -9.35 -8.33
C ASP A 421 5.17 -8.95 -7.64
N TRP A 422 5.69 -9.78 -6.75
CA TRP A 422 6.69 -9.36 -5.75
C TRP A 422 8.03 -8.88 -6.31
N GLN A 423 8.38 -9.18 -7.56
CA GLN A 423 9.56 -8.58 -8.20
C GLN A 423 9.43 -7.08 -8.40
N TRP A 424 8.22 -6.58 -8.67
CA TRP A 424 7.99 -5.15 -8.87
C TRP A 424 8.17 -4.33 -7.59
N THR A 425 8.10 -4.96 -6.41
CA THR A 425 8.26 -4.30 -5.11
C THR A 425 9.58 -3.52 -5.01
N GLU A 426 10.70 -4.05 -5.54
CA GLU A 426 12.00 -3.34 -5.55
C GLU A 426 11.98 -2.04 -6.38
N LEU A 427 11.15 -2.00 -7.42
CA LEU A 427 11.06 -0.88 -8.36
C LEU A 427 10.09 0.20 -7.90
N VAL A 428 8.97 -0.20 -7.28
CA VAL A 428 7.97 0.74 -6.77
C VAL A 428 8.34 1.28 -5.39
N ALA A 429 9.11 0.52 -4.59
CA ALA A 429 9.55 0.95 -3.27
C ALA A 429 10.38 2.24 -3.38
N GLY A 430 9.83 3.32 -2.84
CA GLY A 430 10.45 4.63 -2.88
C GLY A 430 10.28 5.39 -4.20
N ALA A 431 9.63 4.84 -5.23
CA ALA A 431 9.32 5.58 -6.46
C ALA A 431 8.08 6.46 -6.30
N ARG A 432 7.95 7.47 -7.16
CA ARG A 432 6.70 8.20 -7.41
C ARG A 432 6.23 7.86 -8.82
N ALA A 433 4.92 7.84 -9.05
CA ALA A 433 4.39 7.71 -10.40
C ALA A 433 4.15 9.08 -11.00
N MET A 434 4.40 9.26 -12.29
CA MET A 434 4.08 10.50 -12.99
C MET A 434 2.58 10.55 -13.30
N ASN A 435 1.91 11.64 -12.95
CA ASN A 435 0.54 11.88 -13.38
C ASN A 435 0.52 12.36 -14.84
N LEU A 436 -0.17 11.59 -15.69
CA LEU A 436 -0.24 11.82 -17.14
C LEU A 436 -1.49 12.59 -17.54
N GLY A 437 -2.30 13.07 -16.58
CA GLY A 437 -3.57 13.75 -16.86
C GLY A 437 -3.45 15.04 -17.70
N ARG A 438 -2.28 15.70 -17.66
CA ARG A 438 -1.98 16.88 -18.50
C ARG A 438 -1.28 16.54 -19.82
N LEU A 439 -0.94 15.27 -20.06
CA LEU A 439 -0.34 14.76 -21.30
C LEU A 439 -1.44 14.28 -22.26
N PRO A 440 -1.12 13.99 -23.55
CA PRO A 440 -2.12 13.54 -24.51
C PRO A 440 -2.89 12.32 -24.00
N ARG A 441 -4.23 12.35 -24.12
CA ARG A 441 -5.10 11.25 -23.65
C ARG A 441 -4.73 9.88 -24.23
N GLY A 442 -4.24 9.87 -25.47
CA GLY A 442 -3.79 8.67 -26.17
C GLY A 442 -2.48 8.06 -25.64
N LEU A 443 -1.72 8.77 -24.81
CA LEU A 443 -0.49 8.24 -24.18
C LEU A 443 -0.84 7.05 -23.29
N GLN A 444 -0.30 5.88 -23.60
CA GLN A 444 -0.50 4.67 -22.80
C GLN A 444 0.81 4.31 -22.09
N PRO A 445 0.81 4.14 -20.77
CA PRO A 445 1.99 3.64 -20.07
C PRO A 445 2.25 2.17 -20.42
N ILE A 446 3.52 1.80 -20.46
CA ILE A 446 3.97 0.41 -20.54
C ILE A 446 3.76 -0.27 -19.18
N VAL A 447 4.06 0.46 -18.10
CA VAL A 447 3.78 0.06 -16.72
C VAL A 447 2.99 1.18 -16.06
N GLN A 448 1.73 0.88 -15.74
CA GLN A 448 0.78 1.83 -15.16
C GLN A 448 0.45 1.47 -13.72
N PRO A 449 0.93 2.24 -12.73
CA PRO A 449 0.39 2.16 -11.37
C PRO A 449 -1.12 2.41 -11.36
N ILE A 450 -1.85 1.60 -10.62
CA ILE A 450 -3.30 1.68 -10.49
C ILE A 450 -3.60 2.56 -9.28
N ASP A 451 -4.19 3.71 -9.52
CA ASP A 451 -4.65 4.62 -8.49
C ASP A 451 -5.99 4.18 -7.90
N ASP A 452 -6.30 4.60 -6.67
CA ASP A 452 -7.59 4.25 -6.06
C ASP A 452 -8.77 4.92 -6.77
N TRP A 453 -9.93 4.28 -6.67
CA TRP A 453 -11.14 4.70 -7.38
C TRP A 453 -11.75 6.01 -6.90
N ASN A 454 -11.31 6.56 -5.75
CA ASN A 454 -11.74 7.89 -5.30
C ASN A 454 -10.97 9.02 -5.99
N ARG A 455 -9.88 8.72 -6.72
CA ARG A 455 -9.05 9.71 -7.43
C ARG A 455 -8.84 9.39 -8.91
N ASN A 456 -8.59 8.13 -9.26
CA ASN A 456 -8.47 7.64 -10.65
C ASN A 456 -7.40 8.31 -11.51
N TYR A 457 -6.31 8.81 -10.94
CA TYR A 457 -5.26 9.38 -11.77
C TYR A 457 -4.72 8.39 -12.79
N LYS A 458 -4.49 8.88 -14.01
CA LYS A 458 -3.74 8.14 -15.02
C LYS A 458 -2.25 8.28 -14.71
N LEU A 459 -1.65 7.22 -14.18
CA LEU A 459 -0.28 7.22 -13.67
C LEU A 459 0.67 6.45 -14.60
N GLY A 460 1.92 6.92 -14.73
CA GLY A 460 2.98 6.25 -15.48
C GLY A 460 4.21 5.97 -14.62
N LEU A 461 4.66 4.70 -14.62
CA LEU A 461 5.96 4.29 -14.06
C LEU A 461 7.02 4.15 -15.17
N LEU A 462 6.61 3.58 -16.30
CA LEU A 462 7.41 3.43 -17.53
C LEU A 462 6.51 3.73 -18.73
N PHE A 463 6.91 4.65 -19.60
CA PHE A 463 6.16 5.00 -20.81
C PHE A 463 7.06 5.66 -21.86
N GLU A 464 6.57 5.75 -23.10
CA GLU A 464 7.31 6.31 -24.22
C GLU A 464 6.48 7.32 -25.02
N ALA A 465 7.18 8.25 -25.69
CA ALA A 465 6.58 9.27 -26.53
C ALA A 465 7.58 9.81 -27.57
N GLN A 466 7.05 10.46 -28.61
CA GLN A 466 7.83 11.34 -29.47
C GLN A 466 7.82 12.76 -28.89
N VAL A 467 8.97 13.41 -28.85
CA VAL A 467 9.10 14.82 -28.46
C VAL A 467 10.03 15.50 -29.46
N GLY A 468 9.52 16.52 -30.15
CA GLY A 468 10.24 17.13 -31.26
C GLY A 468 10.58 16.10 -32.35
N LYS A 469 11.87 15.96 -32.68
CA LYS A 469 12.37 14.98 -33.65
C LYS A 469 12.83 13.67 -32.99
N GLY A 470 12.90 13.65 -31.66
CA GLY A 470 13.50 12.60 -30.87
C GLY A 470 12.47 11.63 -30.30
N ARG A 471 13.00 10.60 -29.63
CA ARG A 471 12.21 9.54 -28.99
C ARG A 471 12.53 9.51 -27.50
N LEU A 472 11.51 9.64 -26.68
CA LEU A 472 11.58 9.71 -25.24
C LEU A 472 11.08 8.39 -24.62
N MET A 473 11.89 7.80 -23.76
CA MET A 473 11.48 6.80 -22.78
C MET A 473 11.57 7.45 -21.40
N VAL A 474 10.52 7.33 -20.58
CA VAL A 474 10.49 7.86 -19.22
C VAL A 474 10.38 6.71 -18.24
N SER A 475 11.26 6.69 -17.23
CA SER A 475 11.14 5.78 -16.08
C SER A 475 11.16 6.61 -14.80
N THR A 476 10.09 6.55 -14.00
CA THR A 476 10.10 7.13 -12.65
C THR A 476 10.61 6.15 -11.59
N ALA A 477 10.78 4.87 -11.95
CA ALA A 477 11.58 3.93 -11.17
C ALA A 477 13.07 4.27 -11.33
N ASP A 478 13.82 4.16 -10.23
CA ASP A 478 15.28 4.31 -10.26
C ASP A 478 15.93 3.09 -10.92
N LEU A 479 16.42 3.28 -12.14
CA LEU A 479 17.17 2.30 -12.93
C LEU A 479 18.65 2.68 -13.10
N ALA A 480 19.19 3.55 -12.23
CA ALA A 480 20.56 4.05 -12.33
C ALA A 480 21.43 3.72 -11.11
N ASN A 481 20.85 3.72 -9.90
CA ASN A 481 21.65 3.62 -8.69
C ASN A 481 21.70 2.20 -8.12
N ARG A 482 22.88 1.83 -7.58
CA ARG A 482 23.13 0.57 -6.84
C ARG A 482 22.71 -0.68 -7.61
N LEU A 483 22.97 -0.72 -8.92
CA LEU A 483 22.56 -1.81 -9.80
C LEU A 483 23.24 -3.15 -9.46
N ASP A 484 24.37 -3.13 -8.76
CA ASP A 484 25.02 -4.35 -8.25
C ASP A 484 24.18 -5.05 -7.17
N GLU A 485 23.44 -4.27 -6.40
CA GLU A 485 22.58 -4.75 -5.30
C GLU A 485 21.11 -4.91 -5.73
N ARG A 486 20.63 -4.04 -6.62
CA ARG A 486 19.24 -3.97 -7.09
C ARG A 486 19.07 -4.77 -8.38
N VAL A 487 18.94 -6.08 -8.23
CA VAL A 487 18.97 -7.04 -9.34
C VAL A 487 17.76 -6.91 -10.28
N VAL A 488 16.60 -6.49 -9.75
CA VAL A 488 15.40 -6.27 -10.57
C VAL A 488 15.56 -4.99 -11.38
N ALA A 489 16.02 -3.90 -10.75
CA ALA A 489 16.32 -2.64 -11.44
C ALA A 489 17.38 -2.82 -12.53
N ARG A 490 18.43 -3.62 -12.24
CA ARG A 490 19.46 -3.97 -13.20
C ARG A 490 18.89 -4.68 -14.44
N GLN A 491 18.03 -5.68 -14.25
CA GLN A 491 17.44 -6.40 -15.38
C GLN A 491 16.46 -5.52 -16.17
N LEU A 492 15.61 -4.74 -15.50
CA LEU A 492 14.68 -3.85 -16.20
C LEU A 492 15.43 -2.77 -16.99
N ARG A 493 16.50 -2.19 -16.42
CA ARG A 493 17.39 -1.27 -17.14
C ARG A 493 17.91 -1.89 -18.43
N ARG A 494 18.43 -3.12 -18.36
CA ARG A 494 18.94 -3.84 -19.54
C ARG A 494 17.85 -3.97 -20.61
N SER A 495 16.68 -4.47 -20.23
CA SER A 495 15.55 -4.67 -21.14
C SER A 495 15.13 -3.36 -21.84
N VAL A 496 15.06 -2.26 -21.09
CA VAL A 496 14.69 -0.94 -21.62
C VAL A 496 15.77 -0.41 -22.57
N LEU A 497 17.05 -0.51 -22.21
CA LEU A 497 18.15 -0.05 -23.06
C LEU A 497 18.26 -0.85 -24.37
N ASP A 498 18.10 -2.17 -24.31
CA ASP A 498 18.08 -3.04 -25.49
C ASP A 498 16.95 -2.65 -26.44
N TYR A 499 15.75 -2.41 -25.88
CA TYR A 499 14.61 -1.93 -26.65
C TYR A 499 14.90 -0.58 -27.32
N MET A 500 15.41 0.39 -26.57
CA MET A 500 15.75 1.72 -27.09
C MET A 500 16.85 1.70 -28.16
N ALA A 501 17.75 0.72 -28.12
CA ALA A 501 18.77 0.52 -29.14
C ALA A 501 18.19 -0.09 -30.44
N SER A 502 17.06 -0.78 -30.36
CA SER A 502 16.42 -1.44 -31.50
C SER A 502 15.55 -0.51 -32.35
N GLU A 503 15.18 -0.98 -33.55
CA GLU A 503 14.19 -0.31 -34.41
C GLU A 503 12.75 -0.41 -33.88
N ALA A 504 12.50 -1.32 -32.93
CA ALA A 504 11.19 -1.42 -32.28
C ALA A 504 10.87 -0.23 -31.38
N PHE A 505 11.87 0.58 -30.99
CA PHE A 505 11.66 1.83 -30.28
C PHE A 505 11.15 2.91 -31.24
N ALA A 506 9.86 2.84 -31.53
CA ALA A 506 9.15 3.72 -32.46
C ALA A 506 7.87 4.24 -31.80
N PRO A 507 7.98 5.05 -30.72
CA PRO A 507 6.79 5.60 -30.05
C PRO A 507 5.97 6.40 -31.04
N THR A 508 4.64 6.38 -30.93
CA THR A 508 3.73 7.03 -31.90
C THR A 508 3.01 8.25 -31.35
N VAL A 509 2.91 8.36 -30.02
CA VAL A 509 2.24 9.49 -29.36
C VAL A 509 3.18 10.68 -29.29
N GLN A 510 2.79 11.80 -29.89
CA GLN A 510 3.55 13.05 -29.84
C GLN A 510 3.20 13.86 -28.60
N ILE A 511 4.22 14.37 -27.91
CA ILE A 511 4.09 15.28 -26.77
C ILE A 511 4.90 16.55 -27.08
N ALA A 512 4.27 17.71 -26.96
CA ALA A 512 4.98 18.98 -27.04
C ALA A 512 5.90 19.17 -25.82
N ALA A 513 7.09 19.75 -26.01
CA ALA A 513 8.04 19.91 -24.91
C ALA A 513 7.48 20.81 -23.80
N GLU A 514 6.74 21.86 -24.14
CA GLU A 514 6.02 22.71 -23.18
C GLU A 514 4.95 21.93 -22.40
N GLN A 515 4.25 21.00 -23.06
CA GLN A 515 3.27 20.15 -22.41
C GLN A 515 3.94 19.20 -21.41
N PHE A 516 5.09 18.63 -21.75
CA PHE A 516 5.84 17.79 -20.80
C PHE A 516 6.36 18.60 -19.61
N ARG A 517 6.85 19.83 -19.82
CA ARG A 517 7.24 20.72 -18.71
C ARG A 517 6.09 20.94 -17.72
N SER A 518 4.84 20.97 -18.18
CA SER A 518 3.66 21.23 -17.33
C SER A 518 3.35 20.13 -16.30
N VAL A 519 3.94 18.94 -16.42
CA VAL A 519 3.82 17.85 -15.43
C VAL A 519 5.02 17.77 -14.47
N LEU A 520 6.03 18.62 -14.68
CA LEU A 520 7.18 18.76 -13.80
C LEU A 520 6.98 19.94 -12.86
N PHE A 521 7.42 19.78 -11.62
CA PHE A 521 7.40 20.83 -10.61
C PHE A 521 8.45 20.53 -9.55
N ASP A 522 9.29 21.52 -9.25
CA ASP A 522 10.33 21.41 -8.23
C ASP A 522 9.72 21.54 -6.83
N THR A 523 9.34 20.41 -6.24
CA THR A 523 8.77 20.34 -4.89
C THR A 523 9.77 20.79 -3.82
N ARG A 524 11.06 20.95 -4.15
CA ARG A 524 12.11 21.41 -3.24
C ARG A 524 12.59 22.82 -3.54
N VAL A 525 11.84 23.61 -4.32
CA VAL A 525 12.17 25.00 -4.65
C VAL A 525 12.48 25.83 -3.40
N MET A 526 11.68 25.68 -2.34
CA MET A 526 11.87 26.41 -1.07
C MET A 526 13.21 26.08 -0.42
N LYS A 527 13.58 24.79 -0.41
CA LYS A 527 14.87 24.33 0.12
C LYS A 527 16.05 24.82 -0.71
N LYS A 528 15.93 24.86 -2.05
CA LYS A 528 16.96 25.43 -2.94
C LYS A 528 17.16 26.92 -2.72
N LEU A 529 16.08 27.63 -2.38
CA LEU A 529 16.10 29.06 -2.04
C LEU A 529 16.60 29.34 -0.61
N GLY A 530 16.93 28.31 0.17
CA GLY A 530 17.37 28.46 1.57
C GLY A 530 16.27 29.00 2.48
N ALA A 531 15.00 28.77 2.14
CA ALA A 531 13.87 29.28 2.90
C ALA A 531 13.80 28.71 4.32
N THR A 532 13.35 29.52 5.26
CA THR A 532 13.04 29.10 6.64
C THR A 532 11.61 29.50 6.98
N ALA A 533 10.90 28.68 7.75
CA ALA A 533 9.51 28.92 8.14
C ALA A 533 9.36 29.03 9.66
N SER A 534 8.47 29.91 10.11
CA SER A 534 8.22 30.22 11.52
C SER A 534 6.77 30.66 11.78
N GLY A 535 6.41 30.84 13.05
CA GLY A 535 5.08 31.29 13.48
C GLY A 535 4.10 30.16 13.81
N TRP A 536 4.30 28.96 13.25
CA TRP A 536 3.51 27.76 13.54
C TRP A 536 4.38 26.66 14.19
N PRO A 537 3.79 25.76 15.00
CA PRO A 537 4.44 24.51 15.41
C PRO A 537 4.90 23.71 14.18
N ASN A 538 6.15 23.22 14.21
CA ASN A 538 6.77 22.48 13.11
C ASN A 538 6.71 23.20 11.75
N ALA A 539 6.77 24.53 11.73
CA ALA A 539 6.65 25.34 10.51
C ALA A 539 7.58 24.89 9.36
N ALA A 540 8.76 24.35 9.67
CA ALA A 540 9.69 23.82 8.68
C ALA A 540 9.10 22.71 7.80
N ASN A 541 8.13 21.94 8.32
CA ASN A 541 7.43 20.91 7.56
C ASN A 541 6.59 21.49 6.42
N ALA A 542 6.11 22.73 6.53
CA ALA A 542 5.30 23.35 5.48
C ALA A 542 6.12 23.85 4.28
N ILE A 543 7.43 23.60 4.23
CA ILE A 543 8.33 24.01 3.13
C ILE A 543 9.42 22.96 2.83
N ASP A 544 9.21 21.71 3.23
CA ASP A 544 10.22 20.64 3.12
C ASP A 544 10.11 19.83 1.80
N GLY A 545 9.01 20.01 1.07
CA GLY A 545 8.65 19.37 -0.19
C GLY A 545 7.89 18.05 -0.03
N ASP A 546 7.55 17.63 1.19
CA ASP A 546 7.00 16.31 1.55
C ASP A 546 5.53 16.39 2.01
N PRO A 547 4.54 16.07 1.15
CA PRO A 547 3.13 16.08 1.53
C PRO A 547 2.71 15.12 2.67
N ASN A 548 3.61 14.27 3.17
CA ASN A 548 3.36 13.40 4.32
C ASN A 548 3.64 14.08 5.67
N THR A 549 4.43 15.16 5.68
CA THR A 549 4.62 16.04 6.83
C THR A 549 3.64 17.21 6.74
N PHE A 550 3.50 17.97 7.81
CA PHE A 550 2.71 19.20 7.81
C PHE A 550 3.08 20.10 8.99
N ALA A 551 2.85 21.41 8.83
CA ALA A 551 2.76 22.34 9.95
C ALA A 551 1.28 22.56 10.29
N MET A 552 0.97 22.65 11.58
CA MET A 552 -0.41 22.86 12.04
C MET A 552 -0.47 23.81 13.22
N LEU A 553 -1.37 24.78 13.12
CA LEU A 553 -1.72 25.74 14.14
C LEU A 553 -3.10 25.40 14.70
N GLY A 554 -3.16 24.98 15.97
CA GLY A 554 -4.42 24.78 16.69
C GLY A 554 -4.81 25.99 17.53
N ALA A 555 -6.11 26.17 17.76
CA ALA A 555 -6.61 27.09 18.79
C ALA A 555 -6.58 26.45 20.18
N ALA A 556 -6.41 27.26 21.22
CA ALA A 556 -6.63 26.81 22.60
C ALA A 556 -8.09 26.38 22.80
N ALA A 557 -8.34 25.46 23.74
CA ALA A 557 -9.68 24.97 24.04
C ALA A 557 -10.63 26.15 24.34
N GLY A 558 -11.74 26.22 23.61
CA GLY A 558 -12.74 27.29 23.75
C GLY A 558 -12.43 28.59 22.99
N ALA A 559 -11.18 28.83 22.56
CA ALA A 559 -10.80 30.02 21.79
C ALA A 559 -11.24 29.95 20.32
N PRO A 560 -11.44 31.11 19.64
CA PRO A 560 -11.65 31.13 18.18
C PRO A 560 -10.42 30.63 17.44
N ARG A 561 -10.59 30.29 16.15
CA ARG A 561 -9.49 29.89 15.25
C ARG A 561 -8.39 30.94 15.28
N ALA A 562 -7.15 30.51 15.53
CA ALA A 562 -6.01 31.41 15.54
C ALA A 562 -5.71 31.89 14.11
N GLN A 563 -5.49 33.19 13.95
CA GLN A 563 -5.07 33.83 12.69
C GLN A 563 -3.57 34.16 12.67
N THR A 564 -2.77 33.44 13.47
CA THR A 564 -1.31 33.62 13.50
C THR A 564 -0.73 33.26 12.14
N ALA A 565 0.11 34.13 11.59
CA ALA A 565 0.69 33.94 10.27
C ALA A 565 1.75 32.83 10.26
N LEU A 566 1.75 31.97 9.23
CA LEU A 566 2.94 31.21 8.84
C LEU A 566 3.86 32.17 8.08
N THR A 567 5.06 32.39 8.60
CA THR A 567 6.03 33.33 8.01
C THR A 567 7.19 32.57 7.42
N ILE A 568 7.43 32.77 6.12
CA ILE A 568 8.54 32.21 5.37
C ILE A 568 9.55 33.33 5.08
N ALA A 569 10.83 33.08 5.36
CA ALA A 569 11.92 34.01 5.13
C ALA A 569 12.95 33.41 4.17
N PHE A 570 13.44 34.23 3.24
CA PHE A 570 14.48 33.88 2.29
C PHE A 570 15.77 34.66 2.62
N PRO A 571 16.96 34.03 2.48
CA PRO A 571 18.23 34.70 2.70
C PRO A 571 18.51 35.84 1.70
N GLN A 572 17.88 35.78 0.52
CA GLN A 572 17.98 36.77 -0.55
C GLN A 572 16.58 37.09 -1.12
N PRO A 573 16.38 38.24 -1.80
CA PRO A 573 15.11 38.54 -2.43
C PRO A 573 14.80 37.50 -3.51
N VAL A 574 13.60 36.93 -3.46
CA VAL A 574 13.15 35.89 -4.39
C VAL A 574 12.07 36.44 -5.30
N PRO A 575 12.22 36.34 -6.64
CA PRO A 575 11.16 36.62 -7.60
C PRO A 575 10.20 35.43 -7.76
N PHE A 576 8.90 35.69 -7.66
CA PHE A 576 7.84 34.68 -7.85
C PHE A 576 6.52 35.36 -8.25
N ASP A 577 5.65 34.63 -8.95
CA ASP A 577 4.36 35.14 -9.46
C ASP A 577 3.13 34.45 -8.83
N GLY A 578 3.37 33.62 -7.82
CA GLY A 578 2.32 32.88 -7.13
C GLY A 578 2.86 31.89 -6.10
N LEU A 579 1.94 31.14 -5.52
CA LEU A 579 2.21 30.05 -4.57
C LEU A 579 1.49 28.78 -5.03
N VAL A 580 1.97 27.63 -4.60
CA VAL A 580 1.26 26.35 -4.65
C VAL A 580 1.15 25.84 -3.23
N LEU A 581 -0.08 25.68 -2.74
CA LEU A 581 -0.38 25.29 -1.37
C LEU A 581 -0.86 23.83 -1.37
N MET A 582 -0.19 22.97 -0.60
CA MET A 582 -0.56 21.57 -0.47
C MET A 582 -1.33 21.36 0.84
N PRO A 583 -2.61 20.95 0.80
CA PRO A 583 -3.38 20.61 1.99
C PRO A 583 -2.82 19.36 2.69
N ARG A 584 -3.16 19.20 3.98
CA ARG A 584 -2.81 18.00 4.76
C ARG A 584 -3.44 16.75 4.14
N GLN A 585 -2.68 15.66 4.04
CA GLN A 585 -3.08 14.48 3.27
C GLN A 585 -3.72 13.33 4.06
N ASN A 586 -3.75 13.39 5.40
CA ASN A 586 -4.02 12.23 6.25
C ASN A 586 -5.20 12.37 7.23
N HIS A 587 -6.11 13.33 7.03
CA HIS A 587 -7.28 13.51 7.89
C HIS A 587 -8.59 13.47 7.10
N ARG A 588 -9.47 12.50 7.39
CA ARG A 588 -10.71 12.26 6.62
C ARG A 588 -11.67 13.45 6.60
N ASP A 589 -11.75 14.16 7.73
CA ASP A 589 -12.63 15.31 7.90
C ASP A 589 -11.95 16.63 7.50
N HIS A 590 -10.81 16.56 6.79
CA HIS A 590 -10.08 17.74 6.29
C HIS A 590 -9.69 18.75 7.38
N GLU A 591 -9.32 18.25 8.56
CA GLU A 591 -8.85 19.08 9.68
C GLU A 591 -7.62 19.90 9.25
N GLY A 592 -7.71 21.20 9.40
CA GLY A 592 -6.65 22.13 9.05
C GLY A 592 -6.93 22.93 7.79
N ASP A 593 -7.90 22.56 6.97
CA ASP A 593 -8.15 23.23 5.70
C ASP A 593 -8.45 24.72 5.93
N VAL A 594 -7.67 25.56 5.23
CA VAL A 594 -7.82 27.02 5.23
C VAL A 594 -8.81 27.37 4.13
N ARG A 595 -9.79 28.22 4.43
CA ARG A 595 -10.76 28.72 3.43
C ARG A 595 -10.31 30.06 2.89
N GLU A 596 -10.32 31.11 3.70
CA GLU A 596 -9.84 32.43 3.27
C GLU A 596 -8.40 32.64 3.73
N LEU A 597 -7.55 33.06 2.81
CA LEU A 597 -6.13 33.27 3.04
C LEU A 597 -5.71 34.67 2.58
N SER A 598 -5.01 35.41 3.44
CA SER A 598 -4.27 36.61 3.08
C SER A 598 -2.79 36.28 2.88
N VAL A 599 -2.25 36.67 1.73
CA VAL A 599 -0.83 36.54 1.37
C VAL A 599 -0.22 37.93 1.42
N GLN A 600 0.80 38.08 2.26
CA GLN A 600 1.53 39.33 2.44
C GLN A 600 3.00 39.12 2.17
N VAL A 601 3.69 40.15 1.69
CA VAL A 601 5.14 40.10 1.48
C VAL A 601 5.84 41.29 2.12
N SER A 602 7.14 41.14 2.37
CA SER A 602 7.99 42.17 2.96
C SER A 602 9.44 41.98 2.51
N ASP A 603 10.18 43.08 2.43
CA ASP A 603 11.63 43.08 2.16
C ASP A 603 12.47 43.11 3.44
N ASP A 604 11.94 43.66 4.54
CA ASP A 604 12.66 43.86 5.81
C ASP A 604 12.07 43.01 6.97
N GLY A 605 10.95 42.33 6.75
CA GLY A 605 10.22 41.57 7.75
C GLY A 605 9.39 42.42 8.71
N GLN A 606 9.38 43.75 8.54
CA GLN A 606 8.68 44.72 9.39
C GLN A 606 7.54 45.42 8.66
N ALA A 607 7.80 45.94 7.45
CA ALA A 607 6.81 46.58 6.60
C ALA A 607 6.15 45.53 5.69
N TRP A 608 4.87 45.24 5.92
CA TRP A 608 4.13 44.21 5.21
C TRP A 608 3.11 44.83 4.25
N ARG A 609 3.04 44.29 3.03
CA ARG A 609 1.98 44.60 2.06
C ARG A 609 1.17 43.34 1.76
N GLU A 610 -0.15 43.43 1.83
CA GLU A 610 -1.04 42.39 1.31
C GLU A 610 -1.01 42.45 -0.22
N ILE A 611 -0.63 41.33 -0.85
CA ILE A 611 -0.54 41.22 -2.31
C ILE A 611 -1.65 40.35 -2.91
N GLN A 612 -2.27 39.50 -2.09
CA GLN A 612 -3.37 38.66 -2.51
C GLN A 612 -4.26 38.33 -1.32
N ARG A 613 -5.57 38.31 -1.56
CA ARG A 613 -6.54 37.64 -0.72
C ARG A 613 -7.28 36.62 -1.58
N THR A 614 -7.39 35.38 -1.12
CA THR A 614 -7.97 34.29 -1.93
C THR A 614 -8.84 33.36 -1.08
N SER A 615 -9.69 32.58 -1.76
CA SER A 615 -10.47 31.49 -1.19
C SER A 615 -9.98 30.16 -1.74
N LEU A 616 -9.57 29.27 -0.84
CA LEU A 616 -9.16 27.91 -1.10
C LEU A 616 -10.34 26.95 -0.91
N ALA A 617 -10.29 25.82 -1.60
CA ALA A 617 -11.24 24.73 -1.45
C ALA A 617 -10.81 23.78 -0.32
N SER A 618 -11.78 23.06 0.26
CA SER A 618 -11.46 21.88 1.05
C SER A 618 -11.18 20.72 0.10
N SER A 619 -9.93 20.25 0.07
CA SER A 619 -9.44 19.29 -0.93
C SER A 619 -8.15 18.63 -0.44
N PHE A 620 -7.75 17.54 -1.11
CA PHE A 620 -6.41 16.97 -1.01
C PHE A 620 -5.49 17.40 -2.16
N ASP A 621 -6.02 18.08 -3.17
CA ASP A 621 -5.25 18.51 -4.34
C ASP A 621 -4.42 19.77 -4.03
N PRO A 622 -3.25 19.93 -4.68
CA PRO A 622 -2.48 21.16 -4.58
C PRO A 622 -3.27 22.35 -5.17
N GLN A 623 -3.24 23.48 -4.47
CA GLN A 623 -4.01 24.67 -4.80
C GLN A 623 -3.08 25.80 -5.27
N PRO A 624 -3.02 26.10 -6.58
CA PRO A 624 -2.25 27.21 -7.09
C PRO A 624 -2.93 28.55 -6.78
N VAL A 625 -2.15 29.52 -6.32
CA VAL A 625 -2.56 30.91 -6.08
C VAL A 625 -1.67 31.80 -6.92
N ARG A 626 -2.17 32.29 -8.05
CA ARG A 626 -1.45 33.25 -8.91
C ARG A 626 -1.73 34.67 -8.46
N PHE A 627 -0.72 35.54 -8.55
CA PHE A 627 -0.85 36.95 -8.22
C PHE A 627 -1.13 37.79 -9.46
N ASP A 628 -1.69 38.98 -9.26
CA ASP A 628 -1.94 39.95 -10.34
C ASP A 628 -0.63 40.46 -10.97
N ALA A 629 0.46 40.50 -10.20
CA ALA A 629 1.78 40.88 -10.67
C ALA A 629 2.87 40.05 -9.98
N ALA A 630 3.95 39.76 -10.71
CA ALA A 630 5.13 39.15 -10.13
C ALA A 630 5.71 40.04 -9.03
N VAL A 631 6.15 39.42 -7.94
CA VAL A 631 6.75 40.10 -6.78
C VAL A 631 8.17 39.63 -6.58
N THR A 632 8.99 40.50 -6.02
CA THR A 632 10.28 40.14 -5.43
C THR A 632 10.22 40.50 -3.96
N ALA A 633 10.54 39.55 -3.07
CA ALA A 633 10.47 39.76 -1.63
C ALA A 633 11.45 38.85 -0.87
N ARG A 634 11.85 39.27 0.34
CA ARG A 634 12.62 38.44 1.28
C ARG A 634 11.74 37.67 2.26
N HIS A 635 10.48 38.07 2.42
CA HIS A 635 9.55 37.43 3.35
C HIS A 635 8.15 37.27 2.75
N VAL A 636 7.49 36.17 3.12
CA VAL A 636 6.10 35.86 2.80
C VAL A 636 5.35 35.52 4.09
N LYS A 637 4.17 36.08 4.28
CA LYS A 637 3.23 35.75 5.37
C LYS A 637 1.96 35.17 4.80
N LEU A 638 1.56 34.03 5.34
CA LEU A 638 0.29 33.38 5.07
C LEU A 638 -0.59 33.49 6.30
N VAL A 639 -1.62 34.32 6.24
CA VAL A 639 -2.55 34.58 7.35
C VAL A 639 -3.86 33.84 7.08
N PRO A 640 -4.14 32.72 7.78
CA PRO A 640 -5.41 32.02 7.63
C PRO A 640 -6.52 32.86 8.27
N LEU A 641 -7.42 33.41 7.45
CA LEU A 641 -8.50 34.28 7.92
C LEU A 641 -9.71 33.46 8.39
N SER A 642 -10.02 32.37 7.69
CA SER A 642 -11.13 31.47 8.04
C SER A 642 -10.85 30.02 7.62
N GLY A 643 -11.68 29.09 8.11
CA GLY A 643 -11.64 27.67 7.76
C GLY A 643 -13.03 27.13 7.47
N PHE A 644 -13.16 25.80 7.43
CA PHE A 644 -14.43 25.12 7.14
C PHE A 644 -15.14 24.62 8.40
N GLY A 645 -16.45 24.77 8.44
CA GLY A 645 -17.28 24.25 9.53
C GLY A 645 -16.86 24.75 10.92
N ALA A 646 -16.79 23.83 11.88
CA ALA A 646 -16.38 24.11 13.26
C ALA A 646 -14.87 23.93 13.49
N ASP A 647 -14.09 23.64 12.46
CA ASP A 647 -12.65 23.42 12.56
C ASP A 647 -11.91 24.72 12.96
N ARG A 648 -11.11 24.59 14.01
CA ARG A 648 -10.34 25.70 14.61
C ARG A 648 -8.84 25.58 14.36
N THR A 649 -8.43 24.67 13.49
CA THR A 649 -7.02 24.39 13.19
C THR A 649 -6.67 24.84 11.77
N SER A 650 -5.47 25.35 11.53
CA SER A 650 -4.96 25.61 10.17
C SER A 650 -3.75 24.72 9.91
N ALA A 651 -3.68 24.09 8.74
CA ALA A 651 -2.58 23.23 8.36
C ALA A 651 -2.17 23.43 6.90
N PHE A 652 -0.87 23.29 6.64
CA PHE A 652 -0.32 23.11 5.30
C PHE A 652 0.64 21.94 5.35
N ALA A 653 0.48 21.01 4.41
CA ALA A 653 1.48 19.97 4.18
C ALA A 653 2.73 20.57 3.54
N ASP A 654 2.54 21.45 2.54
CA ASP A 654 3.64 22.19 1.92
C ASP A 654 3.16 23.51 1.31
N VAL A 655 4.10 24.43 1.10
CA VAL A 655 3.94 25.74 0.49
C VAL A 655 5.17 25.98 -0.37
N ALA A 656 4.97 26.08 -1.68
CA ALA A 656 6.03 26.38 -2.62
C ALA A 656 5.76 27.68 -3.38
N VAL A 657 6.80 28.45 -3.68
CA VAL A 657 6.69 29.60 -4.57
C VAL A 657 6.66 29.14 -6.03
N SER A 658 5.83 29.80 -6.85
CA SER A 658 5.95 29.75 -8.31
C SER A 658 7.12 30.64 -8.74
N TYR A 659 8.33 30.10 -8.61
CA TYR A 659 9.58 30.83 -8.81
C TYR A 659 9.78 31.26 -10.26
N THR A 660 10.18 32.52 -10.47
CA THR A 660 10.38 33.12 -11.80
C THR A 660 11.81 33.60 -12.05
N GLY A 661 12.74 33.28 -11.16
CA GLY A 661 14.14 33.69 -11.26
C GLY A 661 15.04 32.74 -12.06
N PRO A 662 16.36 32.96 -12.02
CA PRO A 662 17.34 32.09 -12.70
C PRO A 662 17.30 30.65 -12.19
N LYS A 663 17.60 29.68 -13.06
CA LYS A 663 17.61 28.25 -12.72
C LYS A 663 18.39 27.97 -11.43
N LEU A 664 17.72 27.31 -10.49
CA LEU A 664 18.30 26.95 -9.21
C LEU A 664 19.23 25.73 -9.35
N PRO A 665 20.31 25.64 -8.54
CA PRO A 665 21.19 24.49 -8.56
C PRO A 665 20.45 23.21 -8.15
N ALA A 666 20.84 22.09 -8.76
CA ALA A 666 20.35 20.78 -8.34
C ALA A 666 20.82 20.47 -6.92
N LEU A 667 19.98 19.80 -6.15
CA LEU A 667 20.34 19.36 -4.81
C LEU A 667 21.02 17.99 -4.90
N THR A 668 22.03 17.77 -4.06
CA THR A 668 22.67 16.47 -3.95
C THR A 668 21.78 15.49 -3.17
N GLY A 669 21.68 14.27 -3.68
CA GLY A 669 20.87 13.21 -3.08
C GLY A 669 19.39 13.26 -3.48
N ASP A 670 18.79 12.08 -3.61
CA ASP A 670 17.37 11.93 -3.91
C ASP A 670 16.51 12.20 -2.66
N MET A 671 15.25 12.58 -2.87
CA MET A 671 14.31 12.84 -1.78
C MET A 671 13.71 11.54 -1.26
N GLU A 672 13.88 11.27 0.03
CA GLU A 672 13.10 10.25 0.73
C GLU A 672 11.89 10.92 1.40
N TYR A 673 10.70 10.49 1.01
CA TYR A 673 9.45 10.98 1.60
C TYR A 673 9.16 10.23 2.90
N SER A 674 8.72 10.97 3.90
CA SER A 674 8.19 10.45 5.15
C SER A 674 6.97 9.60 4.89
N ARG A 675 6.63 8.74 5.86
CA ARG A 675 5.35 8.04 5.85
C ARG A 675 4.37 8.77 6.74
N SER A 676 3.19 9.05 6.22
CA SER A 676 2.06 9.55 7.01
C SER A 676 1.11 8.40 7.34
N ARG A 677 0.73 8.27 8.62
CA ARG A 677 -0.39 7.41 9.00
C ARG A 677 -1.68 8.21 8.92
N SER A 678 -2.78 7.53 8.62
CA SER A 678 -4.10 8.13 8.74
C SER A 678 -4.35 8.61 10.18
N ALA A 679 -4.94 9.80 10.33
CA ALA A 679 -5.38 10.32 11.62
C ALA A 679 -6.72 9.70 12.09
N SER A 680 -7.34 8.88 11.23
CA SER A 680 -8.62 8.24 11.53
C SER A 680 -8.46 7.14 12.57
N ALA A 681 -9.04 7.34 13.76
CA ALA A 681 -8.93 6.43 14.91
C ALA A 681 -9.56 5.04 14.67
N ASP A 682 -10.42 4.91 13.66
CA ASP A 682 -11.13 3.67 13.33
C ASP A 682 -10.29 2.70 12.47
N VAL A 683 -9.08 3.12 12.03
CA VAL A 683 -8.21 2.33 11.15
C VAL A 683 -6.91 1.98 11.86
N ASP A 684 -6.72 0.70 12.18
CA ASP A 684 -5.46 0.21 12.75
C ASP A 684 -4.49 -0.27 11.65
N GLU A 685 -3.54 0.60 11.31
CA GLU A 685 -2.45 0.32 10.36
C GLU A 685 -1.21 -0.32 11.05
N ALA A 686 -1.35 -0.92 12.24
CA ALA A 686 -0.23 -1.60 12.90
C ALA A 686 0.40 -2.69 12.02
N GLY A 687 1.73 -2.76 11.98
CA GLY A 687 2.46 -3.74 11.16
C GLY A 687 2.62 -3.34 9.68
N MET A 688 2.18 -2.14 9.29
CA MET A 688 2.31 -1.59 7.94
C MET A 688 3.61 -0.79 7.71
N ASP A 689 4.49 -0.69 8.69
CA ASP A 689 5.71 0.13 8.62
C ASP A 689 6.76 -0.47 7.66
N ASP A 690 7.44 0.37 6.87
CA ASP A 690 8.53 0.01 5.93
C ASP A 690 9.89 -0.20 6.58
N ARG A 691 9.97 -0.29 7.91
CA ARG A 691 11.26 -0.35 8.59
C ARG A 691 12.11 -1.44 7.94
N ARG A 692 13.19 -1.03 7.26
CA ARG A 692 14.16 -1.95 6.67
C ARG A 692 14.46 -2.99 7.73
N PRO A 693 14.35 -4.30 7.43
CA PRO A 693 14.74 -5.31 8.38
C PRO A 693 16.13 -4.98 8.89
N ARG A 694 16.29 -4.85 10.21
CA ARG A 694 17.65 -4.83 10.77
C ARG A 694 18.27 -6.16 10.35
N PRO A 695 19.46 -6.18 9.72
CA PRO A 695 20.09 -7.43 9.38
C PRO A 695 20.18 -8.27 10.66
N ASN A 696 19.76 -9.53 10.57
CA ASN A 696 19.94 -10.49 11.66
C ASN A 696 21.41 -10.40 12.08
N ARG A 697 21.67 -9.90 13.29
CA ARG A 697 22.95 -10.13 13.92
C ARG A 697 23.06 -11.64 14.04
N THR A 698 23.93 -12.24 13.26
CA THR A 698 24.40 -13.60 13.49
C THR A 698 24.72 -13.69 14.98
N PRO A 699 24.13 -14.62 15.74
CA PRO A 699 24.46 -14.73 17.15
C PRO A 699 25.94 -15.02 17.24
N ASN A 700 26.72 -14.05 17.73
CA ASN A 700 28.09 -14.30 18.15
C ASN A 700 27.99 -15.35 19.25
N ARG A 701 28.27 -16.61 18.89
CA ARG A 701 28.64 -17.63 19.85
C ARG A 701 29.99 -17.21 20.43
N THR A 702 29.97 -16.43 21.49
CA THR A 702 31.09 -16.38 22.43
C THR A 702 31.15 -17.76 23.10
N PRO A 703 32.27 -18.49 23.00
CA PRO A 703 32.43 -19.72 23.77
C PRO A 703 32.54 -19.33 25.24
N ASN A 704 31.62 -19.81 26.08
CA ASN A 704 31.78 -19.75 27.52
C ASN A 704 33.01 -20.57 27.90
N GLY A 705 34.05 -19.91 28.40
CA GLY A 705 35.13 -20.54 29.17
C GLY A 705 34.62 -20.91 30.56
N PRO A 706 35.24 -21.90 31.23
CA PRO A 706 34.76 -22.42 32.50
C PRO A 706 35.19 -21.51 33.66
N SER A 707 34.25 -21.20 34.55
CA SER A 707 34.48 -20.79 35.93
C SER A 707 33.31 -21.22 36.78
#